data_AF-A0A937NGH3-F1
#
_entry.id   AF-A0A937NGH3-F1
#
_cell.length_a   1.000
_cell.length_b   1.000
_cell.length_c   1.000
_cell.angle_alpha   90.00
_cell.angle_beta   90.00
_cell.angle_gamma   90.00
#
_symmetry.space_group_name_H-M   'P 1'
#
loop_
_entity.id
_entity.type
_entity.pdbx_description
1 polymer ?
#
loop_
_entity_poly.entity_id
_entity_poly.type
_entity_poly.pdbx_seq_one_letter_code
_entity_poly.pdbx_strand_id
1 'polypeptide(L)'
;MFTLGRSLAGLLVVACLMSGSLAEDNEIVGGFGDFSRLEISGLVSFTAEEIRDELRDDFDALLAAHPLAPLSDLPVAIRERLVAGFLNEGFAEAEVEVRLDRDQQRLQAVVREGPRYVAGSVRVEGAAQIPVDRLIERLTKPYPPREAVKLAFGPGDGEHVQWKDRDGKDVELKAPVWKHGDTARLAPVSKEWMARKVKFALEDQGFRFAKFQIDMEPDSKTQTADLVVHLEAEGPKASLDEIEIVGNKRDSKEAILKYLNLNEGSLLTRAEQTRVEYELWRSGRFIDYELTPAPPDAVDDPVKLQIKVTESPYAPPIDQPLSREEQVLLKMREWLANPDRWQGDMTLRVKPGDWTFELVLTPGGGVLATFSPQSEEPHRAFAVVASKDVVGFYPATAPVKLEALSAPVQLEAKIGVGLNADPGDPPKHFKLSFGFSIHNGRSSDLKCPFTGSINMQPAVAVANVHAHNAKVQWDGGTLTLLSDRGRMQVDEASGALLSYRDKGNRDAIEITFRKGAFDRRLQDIRERTGELENGFDPDRPLSSFLAFFCREEVIAELVDEVVARVYESKKSDEEMETIKNQLKTLTLARKLLDAGVLQPIDDLYTEPESQKDAEFDVPTNISPSDKQLNLAAIYARVAVTMADELFPRNSWLWTVWREAGFTVAGKGKYTGPQLQVLYESRDFGPACYLALGALLERVQPRMSQLFASRGLWSTDAADFRKDYEPLMDRQYVVGACLLQASKLIRELDAEEIRGIVDRLPDEYGACLQAFANELQSDDSRATEQAIPAALDRCWDAGLKQVVESQLRGLRDRNSVRVGLR
;
A
#
# COMPACT_ATOMS: atom_id res chain seq x y z
N MET A 1 -20.59 7.49 -1.01
CA MET A 1 -20.32 6.08 -0.58
C MET A 1 -20.57 5.04 -1.68
N PHE A 2 -21.73 5.02 -2.36
CA PHE A 2 -22.03 4.02 -3.41
C PHE A 2 -21.08 4.05 -4.63
N THR A 3 -20.45 5.19 -4.95
CA THR A 3 -19.41 5.31 -5.98
C THR A 3 -18.01 4.92 -5.49
N LEU A 4 -17.69 5.12 -4.21
CA LEU A 4 -16.46 4.58 -3.58
C LEU A 4 -16.48 3.05 -3.55
N GLY A 5 -17.66 2.44 -3.34
CA GLY A 5 -17.89 1.00 -3.42
C GLY A 5 -17.64 0.40 -4.82
N ARG A 6 -17.77 1.19 -5.89
CA ARG A 6 -17.51 0.72 -7.28
C ARG A 6 -16.02 0.62 -7.60
N SER A 7 -15.17 1.35 -6.89
CA SER A 7 -13.70 1.27 -6.97
C SER A 7 -13.16 0.12 -6.10
N LEU A 8 -13.76 -0.11 -4.93
CA LEU A 8 -13.53 -1.32 -4.10
C LEU A 8 -13.92 -2.62 -4.83
N ALA A 9 -14.97 -2.58 -5.66
CA ALA A 9 -15.36 -3.71 -6.52
C ALA A 9 -14.31 -4.10 -7.58
N GLY A 10 -13.33 -3.24 -7.86
CA GLY A 10 -12.18 -3.56 -8.73
C GLY A 10 -11.08 -4.37 -8.05
N LEU A 11 -11.11 -4.47 -6.71
CA LEU A 11 -10.10 -5.16 -5.89
C LEU A 11 -10.58 -6.51 -5.32
N LEU A 12 -11.85 -6.88 -5.52
CA LEU A 12 -12.37 -8.24 -5.29
C LEU A 12 -11.90 -9.26 -6.37
N VAL A 13 -10.93 -8.89 -7.20
CA VAL A 13 -10.34 -9.73 -8.24
C VAL A 13 -9.23 -10.57 -7.60
N VAL A 14 -9.46 -11.87 -7.57
CA VAL A 14 -8.61 -12.97 -7.05
C VAL A 14 -8.88 -13.35 -5.59
N ALA A 15 -9.94 -14.15 -5.38
CA ALA A 15 -9.85 -15.49 -4.75
C ALA A 15 -11.22 -15.91 -4.21
N CYS A 16 -12.10 -16.47 -5.05
CA CYS A 16 -13.17 -17.35 -4.59
C CYS A 16 -13.56 -18.32 -5.70
N LEU A 17 -12.74 -19.35 -5.89
CA LEU A 17 -13.16 -20.61 -6.50
C LEU A 17 -12.67 -21.75 -5.61
N MET A 18 -13.64 -22.55 -5.16
CA MET A 18 -13.50 -23.90 -4.58
C MET A 18 -13.07 -24.00 -3.10
N SER A 19 -14.05 -23.91 -2.18
CA SER A 19 -14.05 -24.77 -0.99
C SER A 19 -15.50 -25.02 -0.54
N GLY A 20 -16.09 -26.09 -1.05
CA GLY A 20 -17.27 -26.69 -0.45
C GLY A 20 -16.89 -28.06 0.08
N SER A 21 -16.83 -28.22 1.40
CA SER A 21 -17.14 -29.49 2.06
C SER A 21 -17.41 -29.31 3.55
N LEU A 22 -18.63 -29.71 3.93
CA LEU A 22 -19.07 -30.30 5.19
C LEU A 22 -19.05 -29.42 6.45
N ALA A 23 -20.25 -28.97 6.82
CA ALA A 23 -20.65 -28.79 8.19
C ALA A 23 -20.63 -30.16 8.91
N GLU A 24 -19.72 -30.33 9.86
CA GLU A 24 -19.99 -31.12 11.06
C GLU A 24 -20.77 -30.23 12.04
N ASP A 25 -21.65 -30.83 12.85
CA ASP A 25 -22.40 -30.19 13.95
C ASP A 25 -21.43 -29.69 15.05
N ASN A 26 -20.60 -28.70 14.72
CA ASN A 26 -19.76 -27.99 15.66
C ASN A 26 -20.45 -26.69 16.07
N GLU A 27 -20.52 -26.47 17.38
CA GLU A 27 -20.96 -25.20 17.95
C GLU A 27 -20.13 -24.06 17.35
N ILE A 28 -20.78 -22.97 16.95
CA ILE A 28 -20.12 -21.83 16.29
C ILE A 28 -19.80 -20.72 17.28
N VAL A 29 -18.82 -19.88 16.94
CA VAL A 29 -18.36 -18.77 17.78
C VAL A 29 -19.47 -17.80 18.14
N GLY A 30 -20.28 -17.36 17.17
CA GLY A 30 -21.36 -16.40 17.38
C GLY A 30 -20.98 -15.20 18.26
N GLY A 31 -21.62 -15.09 19.43
CA GLY A 31 -21.42 -14.01 20.41
C GLY A 31 -20.12 -14.06 21.20
N PHE A 32 -19.41 -15.20 21.25
CA PHE A 32 -18.19 -15.36 22.06
C PHE A 32 -16.98 -14.60 21.50
N GLY A 33 -17.00 -14.25 20.21
CA GLY A 33 -15.92 -13.51 19.54
C GLY A 33 -15.93 -12.00 19.78
N ASP A 34 -16.71 -11.50 20.75
CA ASP A 34 -16.74 -10.09 21.12
C ASP A 34 -15.71 -9.81 22.23
N PHE A 35 -14.57 -9.24 21.85
CA PHE A 35 -13.46 -9.00 22.79
C PHE A 35 -13.77 -7.91 23.82
N SER A 36 -14.78 -7.05 23.63
CA SER A 36 -15.22 -6.13 24.68
C SER A 36 -15.72 -6.86 25.93
N ARG A 37 -16.19 -8.10 25.74
CA ARG A 37 -16.69 -8.98 26.81
C ARG A 37 -15.62 -9.93 27.35
N LEU A 38 -14.41 -9.92 26.79
CA LEU A 38 -13.29 -10.71 27.27
C LEU A 38 -12.88 -10.24 28.67
N GLU A 39 -13.02 -11.12 29.65
CA GLU A 39 -12.51 -10.89 31.00
C GLU A 39 -11.05 -11.33 31.07
N ILE A 40 -10.16 -10.44 31.52
CA ILE A 40 -8.73 -10.75 31.68
C ILE A 40 -8.34 -10.50 33.13
N SER A 41 -7.64 -11.47 33.71
CA SER A 41 -7.17 -11.40 35.10
C SER A 41 -5.72 -11.89 35.22
N GLY A 42 -5.02 -11.44 36.27
CA GLY A 42 -3.64 -11.85 36.56
C GLY A 42 -2.54 -11.01 35.88
N LEU A 43 -2.92 -9.91 35.22
CA LEU A 43 -1.98 -8.95 34.63
C LEU A 43 -1.26 -8.12 35.69
N VAL A 44 0.01 -7.79 35.41
CA VAL A 44 0.87 -6.94 36.23
C VAL A 44 1.53 -5.85 35.38
N SER A 45 1.97 -6.19 34.17
CA SER A 45 2.73 -5.27 33.30
C SER A 45 1.86 -4.50 32.30
N PHE A 46 0.66 -5.02 32.00
CA PHE A 46 -0.27 -4.42 31.04
C PHE A 46 -1.68 -4.31 31.63
N THR A 47 -2.50 -3.46 31.05
CA THR A 47 -3.93 -3.35 31.38
C THR A 47 -4.78 -4.31 30.55
N ALA A 48 -5.95 -4.67 31.07
CA ALA A 48 -6.88 -5.52 30.32
C ALA A 48 -7.40 -4.83 29.03
N GLU A 49 -7.47 -3.50 29.01
CA GLU A 49 -7.93 -2.77 27.81
C GLU A 49 -6.86 -2.74 26.72
N GLU A 50 -5.59 -2.52 27.06
CA GLU A 50 -4.48 -2.61 26.07
C GLU A 50 -4.47 -3.96 25.34
N ILE A 51 -4.72 -5.06 26.07
CA ILE A 51 -4.80 -6.39 25.45
C ILE A 51 -6.06 -6.56 24.58
N ARG A 52 -7.20 -5.97 24.97
CA ARG A 52 -8.42 -6.03 24.15
C ARG A 52 -8.26 -5.22 22.88
N ASP A 53 -7.68 -4.03 22.96
CA ASP A 53 -7.40 -3.15 21.82
C ASP A 53 -6.50 -3.89 20.83
N GLU A 54 -5.40 -4.47 21.31
CA GLU A 54 -4.49 -5.25 20.46
C GLU A 54 -5.18 -6.46 19.80
N LEU A 55 -6.10 -7.16 20.49
CA LEU A 55 -6.89 -8.24 19.89
C LEU A 55 -7.94 -7.75 18.89
N ARG A 56 -8.47 -6.53 19.05
CA ARG A 56 -9.39 -5.89 18.08
C ARG A 56 -8.63 -5.45 16.82
N ASP A 57 -7.34 -5.18 16.93
CA ASP A 57 -6.48 -4.86 15.80
C ASP A 57 -5.78 -6.09 15.18
N ASP A 58 -5.72 -7.20 15.92
CA ASP A 58 -5.13 -8.43 15.42
C ASP A 58 -6.04 -9.18 14.44
N PHE A 59 -5.64 -9.16 13.17
CA PHE A 59 -6.38 -9.79 12.08
C PHE A 59 -6.64 -11.30 12.27
N ASP A 60 -5.69 -12.05 12.86
CA ASP A 60 -5.85 -13.50 13.08
C ASP A 60 -6.82 -13.78 14.24
N ALA A 61 -6.77 -13.00 15.31
CA ALA A 61 -7.76 -13.03 16.39
C ALA A 61 -9.16 -12.71 15.86
N LEU A 62 -9.32 -11.67 15.03
CA LEU A 62 -10.60 -11.34 14.40
C LEU A 62 -11.12 -12.46 13.49
N LEU A 63 -10.24 -13.14 12.76
CA LEU A 63 -10.60 -14.28 11.91
C LEU A 63 -11.03 -15.50 12.74
N ALA A 64 -10.37 -15.77 13.86
CA ALA A 64 -10.77 -16.82 14.81
C ALA A 64 -12.09 -16.47 15.52
N ALA A 65 -12.32 -15.18 15.79
CA ALA A 65 -13.55 -14.63 16.35
C ALA A 65 -14.70 -14.47 15.33
N HIS A 66 -14.51 -14.96 14.10
CA HIS A 66 -15.55 -14.90 13.07
C HIS A 66 -16.81 -15.67 13.53
N PRO A 67 -18.03 -15.13 13.37
CA PRO A 67 -19.25 -15.75 13.91
C PRO A 67 -19.51 -17.20 13.51
N LEU A 68 -19.14 -17.57 12.27
CA LEU A 68 -19.26 -18.95 11.74
C LEU A 68 -18.01 -19.82 11.96
N ALA A 69 -16.99 -19.32 12.67
CA ALA A 69 -15.86 -20.17 13.03
C ALA A 69 -16.29 -21.22 14.08
N PRO A 70 -15.60 -22.37 14.15
CA PRO A 70 -15.85 -23.36 15.20
C PRO A 70 -15.55 -22.78 16.59
N LEU A 71 -16.50 -22.85 17.53
CA LEU A 71 -16.33 -22.31 18.88
C LEU A 71 -15.18 -22.99 19.64
N SER A 72 -14.93 -24.28 19.36
CA SER A 72 -13.80 -25.03 19.91
C SER A 72 -12.44 -24.38 19.64
N ASP A 73 -12.33 -23.69 18.50
CA ASP A 73 -11.05 -23.17 18.02
C ASP A 73 -10.76 -21.79 18.63
N LEU A 74 -11.79 -21.06 19.07
CA LEU A 74 -11.65 -19.69 19.56
C LEU A 74 -10.76 -19.60 20.81
N PRO A 75 -11.00 -20.33 21.92
CA PRO A 75 -10.11 -20.25 23.09
C PRO A 75 -8.66 -20.62 22.76
N VAL A 76 -8.46 -21.57 21.85
CA VAL A 76 -7.12 -22.00 21.41
C VAL A 76 -6.42 -20.87 20.67
N ALA A 77 -7.09 -20.29 19.67
CA ALA A 77 -6.54 -19.18 18.88
C ALA A 77 -6.23 -17.96 19.75
N ILE A 78 -7.15 -17.54 20.62
CA ILE A 78 -6.93 -16.38 21.50
C ILE A 78 -5.80 -16.65 22.49
N ARG A 79 -5.72 -17.86 23.06
CA ARG A 79 -4.59 -18.25 23.90
C ARG A 79 -3.27 -18.15 23.14
N GLU A 80 -3.21 -18.65 21.91
CA GLU A 80 -2.01 -18.59 21.07
C GLU A 80 -1.58 -17.15 20.77
N ARG A 81 -2.54 -16.26 20.44
CA ARG A 81 -2.25 -14.83 20.21
C ARG A 81 -1.74 -14.14 21.47
N LEU A 82 -2.40 -14.33 22.62
CA LEU A 82 -1.96 -13.75 23.89
C LEU A 82 -0.58 -14.25 24.31
N VAL A 83 -0.34 -15.56 24.26
CA VAL A 83 1.00 -16.13 24.54
C VAL A 83 2.04 -15.55 23.59
N ALA A 84 1.72 -15.42 22.30
CA ALA A 84 2.63 -14.82 21.34
C ALA A 84 2.98 -13.35 21.68
N GLY A 85 2.00 -12.55 22.10
CA GLY A 85 2.24 -11.16 22.56
C GLY A 85 3.15 -11.11 23.79
N PHE A 86 2.86 -11.90 24.83
CA PHE A 86 3.71 -11.95 26.02
C PHE A 86 5.13 -12.43 25.73
N LEU A 87 5.29 -13.45 24.89
CA LEU A 87 6.61 -13.92 24.46
C LEU A 87 7.33 -12.85 23.63
N ASN A 88 6.63 -12.11 22.78
CA ASN A 88 7.19 -10.99 22.00
C ASN A 88 7.67 -9.86 22.92
N GLU A 89 6.98 -9.65 24.04
CA GLU A 89 7.35 -8.70 25.09
C GLU A 89 8.41 -9.20 26.07
N GLY A 90 8.93 -10.41 25.89
CA GLY A 90 10.03 -10.98 26.67
C GLY A 90 9.61 -11.79 27.88
N PHE A 91 8.33 -12.13 28.04
CA PHE A 91 7.84 -12.98 29.13
C PHE A 91 7.90 -14.45 28.73
N ALA A 92 9.08 -15.06 28.89
CA ALA A 92 9.36 -16.44 28.46
C ALA A 92 8.47 -17.51 29.12
N GLU A 93 8.04 -17.24 30.35
CA GLU A 93 7.28 -18.15 31.21
C GLU A 93 5.80 -17.76 31.28
N ALA A 94 5.32 -16.96 30.31
CA ALA A 94 3.95 -16.52 30.29
C ALA A 94 3.00 -17.70 30.09
N GLU A 95 2.12 -17.89 31.06
CA GLU A 95 1.05 -18.88 31.01
C GLU A 95 -0.28 -18.16 30.82
N VAL A 96 -0.99 -18.49 29.74
CA VAL A 96 -2.33 -17.99 29.47
C VAL A 96 -3.28 -19.17 29.41
N GLU A 97 -4.34 -19.09 30.19
CA GLU A 97 -5.48 -19.98 30.11
C GLU A 97 -6.70 -19.20 29.61
N VAL A 98 -7.32 -19.67 28.53
CA VAL A 98 -8.54 -19.08 27.99
C VAL A 98 -9.66 -20.11 28.07
N ARG A 99 -10.78 -19.72 28.68
CA ARG A 99 -11.97 -20.56 28.86
C ARG A 99 -13.21 -19.86 28.34
N LEU A 100 -14.21 -20.67 27.99
CA LEU A 100 -15.55 -20.20 27.68
C LEU A 100 -16.36 -20.10 28.97
N ASP A 101 -16.88 -18.91 29.26
CA ASP A 101 -17.94 -18.70 30.23
C ASP A 101 -19.27 -18.78 29.49
N ARG A 102 -19.88 -19.97 29.50
CA ARG A 102 -21.14 -20.23 28.78
C ARG A 102 -22.33 -19.51 29.41
N ASP A 103 -22.29 -19.30 30.72
CA ASP A 103 -23.36 -18.65 31.47
C ASP A 103 -23.42 -17.16 31.11
N GLN A 104 -22.26 -16.51 31.01
CA GLN A 104 -22.14 -15.10 30.63
C GLN A 104 -21.87 -14.88 29.13
N GLN A 105 -21.81 -15.95 28.33
CA GLN A 105 -21.54 -15.95 26.89
C GLN A 105 -20.30 -15.12 26.51
N ARG A 106 -19.18 -15.34 27.21
CA ARG A 106 -17.93 -14.59 27.04
C ARG A 106 -16.68 -15.46 27.16
N LEU A 107 -15.53 -14.91 26.80
CA LEU A 107 -14.23 -15.51 27.08
C LEU A 107 -13.69 -15.02 28.43
N GLN A 108 -13.02 -15.91 29.16
CA GLN A 108 -12.25 -15.58 30.36
C GLN A 108 -10.80 -15.99 30.14
N ALA A 109 -9.88 -15.04 30.25
CA ALA A 109 -8.44 -15.24 30.20
C ALA A 109 -7.83 -15.04 31.60
N VAL A 110 -7.07 -16.03 32.05
CA VAL A 110 -6.23 -15.95 33.25
C VAL A 110 -4.78 -15.97 32.80
N VAL A 111 -4.05 -14.92 33.13
CA VAL A 111 -2.66 -14.71 32.72
C VAL A 111 -1.75 -14.80 33.94
N ARG A 112 -0.62 -15.48 33.78
CA ARG A 112 0.54 -15.38 34.66
C ARG A 112 1.72 -14.98 33.77
N GLU A 113 2.20 -13.75 33.92
CA GLU A 113 3.23 -13.19 33.04
C GLU A 113 4.61 -13.84 33.25
N GLY A 114 5.00 -14.07 34.50
CA GLY A 114 6.38 -14.48 34.82
C GLY A 114 7.38 -13.33 34.71
N PRO A 115 8.69 -13.60 34.81
CA PRO A 115 9.72 -12.58 34.66
C PRO A 115 9.88 -12.11 33.20
N ARG A 116 10.14 -10.81 33.02
CA ARG A 116 10.49 -10.23 31.72
C ARG A 116 11.99 -10.36 31.47
N TYR A 117 12.37 -10.85 30.30
CA TYR A 117 13.74 -11.05 29.87
C TYR A 117 14.16 -10.01 28.82
N VAL A 118 15.39 -9.54 28.90
CA VAL A 118 16.04 -8.71 27.88
C VAL A 118 17.06 -9.52 27.07
N ALA A 119 17.41 -9.05 25.88
CA ALA A 119 18.38 -9.71 25.02
C ALA A 119 19.76 -9.77 25.71
N GLY A 120 20.30 -10.98 25.82
CA GLY A 120 21.59 -11.33 26.41
C GLY A 120 22.68 -11.53 25.37
N SER A 121 23.57 -12.48 25.63
CA SER A 121 24.71 -12.82 24.77
C SER A 121 24.31 -13.71 23.58
N VAL A 122 25.23 -13.88 22.62
CA VAL A 122 25.07 -14.81 21.49
C VAL A 122 26.11 -15.92 21.62
N ARG A 123 25.67 -17.17 21.59
CA ARG A 123 26.52 -18.37 21.63
C ARG A 123 26.33 -19.19 20.36
N VAL A 124 27.42 -19.78 19.87
CA VAL A 124 27.41 -20.61 18.66
C VAL A 124 28.07 -21.94 18.99
N GLU A 125 27.37 -23.04 18.73
CA GLU A 125 27.79 -24.40 19.03
C GLU A 125 27.87 -25.23 17.75
N GLY A 126 28.76 -26.22 17.71
CA GLY A 126 28.94 -27.11 16.55
C GLY A 126 29.73 -26.51 15.38
N ALA A 127 30.28 -25.29 15.54
CA ALA A 127 31.14 -24.69 14.53
C ALA A 127 32.51 -25.37 14.48
N ALA A 128 32.93 -25.78 13.28
CA ALA A 128 34.27 -26.29 12.97
C ALA A 128 35.01 -25.36 12.00
N GLN A 129 34.37 -24.96 10.90
CA GLN A 129 34.94 -24.07 9.87
C GLN A 129 34.34 -22.67 9.90
N ILE A 130 33.14 -22.49 10.47
CA ILE A 130 32.46 -21.19 10.53
C ILE A 130 33.20 -20.24 11.50
N PRO A 131 33.60 -19.03 11.05
CA PRO A 131 34.18 -18.02 11.94
C PRO A 131 33.14 -17.44 12.91
N VAL A 132 33.06 -18.03 14.12
CA VAL A 132 32.06 -17.68 15.15
C VAL A 132 32.06 -16.19 15.51
N ASP A 133 33.24 -15.57 15.70
CA ASP A 133 33.32 -14.14 16.07
C ASP A 133 32.67 -13.22 15.03
N ARG A 134 32.82 -13.54 13.73
CA ARG A 134 32.20 -12.78 12.64
C ARG A 134 30.69 -12.98 12.60
N LEU A 135 30.20 -14.18 12.93
CA LEU A 135 28.77 -14.46 13.05
C LEU A 135 28.16 -13.64 14.20
N ILE A 136 28.79 -13.65 15.37
CA ILE A 136 28.33 -12.89 16.54
C ILE A 136 28.35 -11.38 16.25
N GLU A 137 29.44 -10.86 15.68
CA GLU A 137 29.54 -9.45 15.30
C GLU A 137 28.44 -9.05 14.32
N ARG A 138 28.17 -9.89 13.31
CA ARG A 138 27.13 -9.66 12.30
C ARG A 138 25.72 -9.62 12.90
N LEU A 139 25.48 -10.30 14.01
CA LEU A 139 24.17 -10.34 14.69
C LEU A 139 24.01 -9.19 15.70
N THR A 140 25.10 -8.75 16.32
CA THR A 140 25.08 -7.84 17.48
C THR A 140 25.50 -6.40 17.18
N LYS A 141 26.11 -6.14 16.01
CA LYS A 141 26.51 -4.79 15.58
C LYS A 141 25.73 -4.32 14.36
N PRO A 142 25.70 -3.00 14.09
CA PRO A 142 25.17 -2.48 12.84
C PRO A 142 25.86 -3.11 11.63
N TYR A 143 25.07 -3.45 10.61
CA TYR A 143 25.54 -4.25 9.47
C TYR A 143 24.99 -3.72 8.14
N PRO A 144 25.68 -3.94 7.01
CA PRO A 144 25.22 -3.43 5.73
C PRO A 144 23.96 -4.16 5.25
N PRO A 145 22.99 -3.45 4.65
CA PRO A 145 21.83 -4.09 4.05
C PRO A 145 22.23 -5.04 2.91
N ARG A 146 21.32 -5.97 2.59
CA ARG A 146 21.56 -7.02 1.59
C ARG A 146 21.98 -6.45 0.24
N GLU A 147 21.36 -5.36 -0.15
CA GLU A 147 21.52 -4.74 -1.47
C GLU A 147 22.79 -3.89 -1.56
N ALA A 148 23.52 -3.74 -0.44
CA ALA A 148 24.72 -2.92 -0.39
C ALA A 148 25.94 -3.66 -0.93
N VAL A 149 26.57 -3.06 -1.94
CA VAL A 149 27.85 -3.46 -2.49
C VAL A 149 28.94 -2.65 -1.80
N LYS A 150 29.98 -3.34 -1.32
CA LYS A 150 31.19 -2.72 -0.81
C LYS A 150 32.03 -2.24 -2.00
N LEU A 151 32.04 -0.93 -2.26
CA LEU A 151 32.94 -0.35 -3.26
C LEU A 151 34.21 0.12 -2.57
N ALA A 152 35.27 -0.68 -2.67
CA ALA A 152 36.61 -0.24 -2.27
C ALA A 152 37.23 0.56 -3.43
N PHE A 153 37.33 1.87 -3.28
CA PHE A 153 38.21 2.69 -4.12
C PHE A 153 39.58 2.78 -3.43
N GLY A 154 40.66 2.54 -4.16
CA GLY A 154 42.03 2.87 -3.71
C GLY A 154 42.69 3.89 -4.65
N PRO A 155 43.94 4.32 -4.42
CA PRO A 155 44.67 4.52 -3.17
C PRO A 155 44.85 6.04 -2.91
N GLY A 156 44.42 6.52 -1.74
CA GLY A 156 44.63 7.90 -1.32
C GLY A 156 44.00 8.14 0.05
N ASP A 157 44.86 8.31 1.07
CA ASP A 157 44.61 8.68 2.46
C ASP A 157 43.28 8.22 3.08
N GLY A 158 43.27 6.94 3.50
CA GLY A 158 42.26 6.35 4.39
C GLY A 158 41.30 5.40 3.68
N GLU A 159 41.33 4.12 4.04
CA GLU A 159 40.30 3.15 3.65
C GLU A 159 38.95 3.54 4.26
N HIS A 160 38.19 4.40 3.58
CA HIS A 160 36.79 4.64 3.93
C HIS A 160 35.92 3.66 3.13
N VAL A 161 35.42 2.63 3.82
CA VAL A 161 34.45 1.68 3.25
C VAL A 161 33.11 2.38 3.08
N GLN A 162 32.73 2.69 1.85
CA GLN A 162 31.38 3.16 1.51
C GLN A 162 30.53 1.99 1.01
N TRP A 163 29.39 1.79 1.67
CA TRP A 163 28.37 0.82 1.27
C TRP A 163 27.39 1.51 0.34
N LYS A 164 27.24 0.99 -0.88
CA LYS A 164 26.33 1.58 -1.86
C LYS A 164 25.29 0.58 -2.31
N ASP A 165 24.05 1.00 -2.47
CA ASP A 165 23.03 0.14 -3.06
C ASP A 165 23.28 -0.06 -4.56
N ARG A 166 22.42 -0.87 -5.20
CA ARG A 166 22.47 -1.09 -6.65
C ARG A 166 22.48 0.23 -7.44
N ASP A 167 21.83 1.28 -6.95
CA ASP A 167 21.69 2.57 -7.64
C ASP A 167 22.87 3.52 -7.34
N GLY A 168 23.85 3.08 -6.56
CA GLY A 168 25.07 3.81 -6.23
C GLY A 168 24.92 4.79 -5.06
N LYS A 169 23.79 4.72 -4.34
CA LYS A 169 23.48 5.57 -3.19
C LYS A 169 24.13 5.01 -1.93
N ASP A 170 24.69 5.87 -1.10
CA ASP A 170 25.22 5.47 0.20
C ASP A 170 24.11 4.86 1.06
N VAL A 171 24.40 3.71 1.67
CA VAL A 171 23.43 3.00 2.50
C VAL A 171 23.86 3.01 3.96
N GLU A 172 22.96 3.46 4.83
CA GLU A 172 23.13 3.37 6.27
C GLU A 172 23.15 1.90 6.70
N LEU A 173 23.96 1.61 7.73
CA LEU A 173 23.98 0.30 8.34
C LEU A 173 22.64 0.05 9.03
N LYS A 174 22.09 -1.14 8.82
CA LYS A 174 20.93 -1.60 9.57
C LYS A 174 21.30 -1.78 11.03
N ALA A 175 20.37 -1.47 11.92
CA ALA A 175 20.50 -1.74 13.35
C ALA A 175 20.80 -3.23 13.61
N PRO A 176 21.52 -3.55 14.71
CA PRO A 176 21.77 -4.93 15.11
C PRO A 176 20.48 -5.73 15.24
N VAL A 177 20.51 -7.02 14.86
CA VAL A 177 19.34 -7.89 14.99
C VAL A 177 19.14 -8.39 16.41
N TRP A 178 20.21 -8.46 17.20
CA TRP A 178 20.19 -8.84 18.60
C TRP A 178 21.05 -7.87 19.42
N LYS A 179 20.41 -6.86 20.00
CA LYS A 179 21.09 -5.83 20.78
C LYS A 179 20.90 -6.09 22.26
N HIS A 180 22.02 -6.25 22.95
CA HIS A 180 22.03 -6.51 24.39
C HIS A 180 21.24 -5.43 25.15
N GLY A 181 20.32 -5.87 26.02
CA GLY A 181 19.47 -5.01 26.85
C GLY A 181 18.15 -4.57 26.23
N ASP A 182 17.93 -4.78 24.93
CA ASP A 182 16.62 -4.55 24.30
C ASP A 182 15.65 -5.70 24.66
N THR A 183 14.33 -5.50 24.53
CA THR A 183 13.33 -6.55 24.80
C THR A 183 13.65 -7.83 24.01
N ALA A 184 13.75 -8.96 24.70
CA ALA A 184 13.97 -10.25 24.05
C ALA A 184 12.65 -10.72 23.41
N ARG A 185 12.58 -10.74 22.08
CA ARG A 185 11.37 -11.19 21.37
C ARG A 185 11.37 -12.71 21.23
N LEU A 186 10.73 -13.40 22.17
CA LEU A 186 10.78 -14.86 22.33
C LEU A 186 9.65 -15.62 21.61
N ALA A 187 8.72 -14.90 20.95
CA ALA A 187 7.62 -15.52 20.23
C ALA A 187 8.13 -16.43 19.08
N PRO A 188 7.41 -17.53 18.73
CA PRO A 188 7.82 -18.41 17.64
C PRO A 188 8.07 -17.70 16.30
N VAL A 189 7.23 -16.74 15.93
CA VAL A 189 7.41 -15.91 14.71
C VAL A 189 8.67 -15.05 14.78
N SER A 190 9.02 -14.54 15.96
CA SER A 190 10.27 -13.80 16.22
C SER A 190 11.48 -14.73 16.13
N LYS A 191 11.34 -15.99 16.56
CA LYS A 191 12.34 -17.05 16.36
C LYS A 191 12.54 -17.37 14.88
N GLU A 192 11.49 -17.53 14.08
CA GLU A 192 11.60 -17.74 12.63
C GLU A 192 12.27 -16.56 11.91
N TRP A 193 11.87 -15.33 12.28
CA TRP A 193 12.51 -14.11 11.79
C TRP A 193 14.00 -14.11 12.12
N MET A 194 14.36 -14.44 13.37
CA MET A 194 15.75 -14.53 13.81
C MET A 194 16.52 -15.63 13.09
N ALA A 195 15.94 -16.82 12.91
CA ALA A 195 16.56 -17.92 12.17
C ALA A 195 16.87 -17.49 10.73
N ARG A 196 15.97 -16.73 10.09
CA ARG A 196 16.23 -16.14 8.78
C ARG A 196 17.38 -15.11 8.81
N LYS A 197 17.52 -14.32 9.89
CA LYS A 197 18.67 -13.41 10.06
C LYS A 197 19.98 -14.18 10.27
N VAL A 198 19.98 -15.25 11.06
CA VAL A 198 21.14 -16.13 11.24
C VAL A 198 21.53 -16.80 9.93
N LYS A 199 20.56 -17.32 9.16
CA LYS A 199 20.81 -17.84 7.80
C LYS A 199 21.52 -16.81 6.93
N PHE A 200 21.04 -15.57 6.92
CA PHE A 200 21.69 -14.51 6.17
C PHE A 200 23.11 -14.21 6.66
N ALA A 201 23.36 -14.23 7.97
CA ALA A 201 24.68 -14.04 8.52
C ALA A 201 25.64 -15.20 8.19
N LEU A 202 25.14 -16.42 8.02
CA LEU A 202 25.90 -17.58 7.53
C LEU A 202 26.19 -17.49 6.01
N GLU A 203 25.20 -17.08 5.21
CA GLU A 203 25.37 -16.81 3.77
C GLU A 203 26.39 -15.70 3.51
N ASP A 204 26.42 -14.66 4.35
CA ASP A 204 27.41 -13.57 4.29
C ASP A 204 28.85 -14.10 4.49
N GLN A 205 29.01 -15.29 5.10
CA GLN A 205 30.28 -15.96 5.33
C GLN A 205 30.56 -17.14 4.37
N GLY A 206 29.64 -17.41 3.43
CA GLY A 206 29.79 -18.47 2.42
C GLY A 206 29.24 -19.85 2.82
N PHE A 207 28.50 -19.93 3.94
CA PHE A 207 27.88 -21.17 4.43
C PHE A 207 26.38 -21.20 4.12
N ARG A 208 26.03 -21.14 2.82
CA ARG A 208 24.65 -21.04 2.34
C ARG A 208 23.79 -22.27 2.64
N PHE A 209 24.41 -23.44 2.68
CA PHE A 209 23.73 -24.72 2.85
C PHE A 209 23.84 -25.26 4.29
N ALA A 210 24.28 -24.41 5.23
CA ALA A 210 24.34 -24.77 6.64
C ALA A 210 22.96 -25.18 7.16
N LYS A 211 22.92 -26.33 7.82
CA LYS A 211 21.78 -26.80 8.61
C LYS A 211 22.02 -26.42 10.05
N PHE A 212 21.10 -25.65 10.60
CA PHE A 212 21.21 -25.12 11.96
C PHE A 212 19.84 -25.00 12.59
N GLN A 213 19.84 -25.00 13.92
CA GLN A 213 18.72 -24.61 14.74
C GLN A 213 19.15 -23.41 15.59
N ILE A 214 18.18 -22.63 16.03
CA ILE A 214 18.44 -21.57 17.01
C ILE A 214 17.55 -21.80 18.21
N ASP A 215 18.02 -21.34 19.36
CA ASP A 215 17.25 -21.25 20.58
C ASP A 215 17.49 -19.89 21.25
N MET A 216 16.51 -19.42 22.00
CA MET A 216 16.62 -18.21 22.80
C MET A 216 16.44 -18.66 24.24
N GLU A 217 17.54 -18.88 24.95
CA GLU A 217 17.57 -19.51 26.26
C GLU A 217 17.46 -18.44 27.37
N PRO A 218 16.32 -18.35 28.08
CA PRO A 218 16.18 -17.43 29.21
C PRO A 218 17.02 -17.91 30.41
N ASP A 219 17.82 -17.02 30.99
CA ASP A 219 18.51 -17.23 32.27
C ASP A 219 17.82 -16.42 33.37
N SER A 220 17.12 -17.12 34.25
CA SER A 220 16.38 -16.53 35.37
C SER A 220 17.25 -15.81 36.39
N LYS A 221 18.57 -16.06 36.44
CA LYS A 221 19.50 -15.39 37.35
C LYS A 221 19.89 -14.00 36.86
N THR A 222 20.12 -13.86 35.56
CA THR A 222 20.53 -12.60 34.93
C THR A 222 19.35 -11.83 34.35
N GLN A 223 18.17 -12.45 34.25
CA GLN A 223 16.99 -11.94 33.55
C GLN A 223 17.30 -11.56 32.10
N THR A 224 18.21 -12.30 31.48
CA THR A 224 18.57 -12.17 30.06
C THR A 224 18.21 -13.43 29.31
N ALA A 225 17.83 -13.33 28.03
CA ALA A 225 17.74 -14.47 27.13
C ALA A 225 18.98 -14.49 26.23
N ASP A 226 19.70 -15.60 26.16
CA ASP A 226 20.84 -15.76 25.25
C ASP A 226 20.38 -16.35 23.91
N LEU A 227 20.86 -15.82 22.78
CA LEU A 227 20.65 -16.44 21.48
C LEU A 227 21.69 -17.55 21.27
N VAL A 228 21.26 -18.80 21.17
CA VAL A 228 22.12 -19.96 20.91
C VAL A 228 21.90 -20.46 19.50
N VAL A 229 22.97 -20.61 18.72
CA VAL A 229 22.93 -21.16 17.36
C VAL A 229 23.59 -22.54 17.36
N HIS A 230 22.81 -23.59 17.16
CA HIS A 230 23.28 -24.97 17.08
C HIS A 230 23.49 -25.36 15.62
N LEU A 231 24.74 -25.55 15.20
CA LEU A 231 25.08 -26.01 13.86
C LEU A 231 25.03 -27.54 13.80
N GLU A 232 24.06 -28.09 13.06
CA GLU A 232 23.94 -29.53 12.82
C GLU A 232 24.92 -30.01 11.75
N ALA A 233 25.03 -29.21 10.68
CA ALA A 233 25.98 -29.41 9.60
C ALA A 233 26.30 -28.05 8.99
N GLU A 234 27.58 -27.69 8.91
CA GLU A 234 27.97 -26.41 8.31
C GLU A 234 27.70 -26.35 6.80
N GLY A 235 27.59 -27.52 6.16
CA GLY A 235 27.53 -27.67 4.71
C GLY A 235 28.87 -27.33 4.06
N PRO A 236 28.99 -27.53 2.74
CA PRO A 236 30.20 -27.13 2.04
C PRO A 236 30.28 -25.61 2.07
N LYS A 237 31.48 -25.11 2.34
CA LYS A 237 31.81 -23.73 2.03
C LYS A 237 31.56 -23.56 0.53
N ALA A 238 30.72 -22.60 0.14
CA ALA A 238 30.17 -22.50 -1.22
C ALA A 238 31.22 -22.09 -2.27
N SER A 239 32.22 -22.94 -2.51
CA SER A 239 33.17 -22.79 -3.62
C SER A 239 32.50 -23.24 -4.91
N LEU A 240 32.58 -22.37 -5.93
CA LEU A 240 32.09 -22.65 -7.27
C LEU A 240 32.92 -23.76 -7.90
N ASP A 241 32.32 -24.69 -8.64
CA ASP A 241 33.04 -25.62 -9.51
C ASP A 241 32.58 -25.37 -10.94
N GLU A 242 31.48 -25.97 -11.37
CA GLU A 242 30.94 -25.70 -12.70
C GLU A 242 30.11 -24.40 -12.71
N ILE A 243 30.52 -23.44 -13.56
CA ILE A 243 29.74 -22.25 -13.87
C ILE A 243 29.14 -22.37 -15.27
N GLU A 244 27.82 -22.46 -15.36
CA GLU A 244 27.08 -22.48 -16.62
C GLU A 244 26.59 -21.07 -16.95
N ILE A 245 26.75 -20.63 -18.21
CA ILE A 245 26.18 -19.38 -18.70
C ILE A 245 25.17 -19.71 -19.81
N VAL A 246 23.95 -19.19 -19.68
CA VAL A 246 22.84 -19.46 -20.59
C VAL A 246 22.26 -18.15 -21.14
N GLY A 247 21.96 -18.12 -22.43
CA GLY A 247 21.35 -16.97 -23.10
C GLY A 247 22.35 -15.96 -23.68
N ASN A 248 23.65 -16.22 -23.50
CA ASN A 248 24.73 -15.49 -24.14
C ASN A 248 24.84 -15.89 -25.63
N LYS A 249 24.41 -15.02 -26.54
CA LYS A 249 24.41 -15.27 -27.99
C LYS A 249 25.60 -14.61 -28.68
N ARG A 250 26.02 -13.45 -28.18
CA ARG A 250 27.11 -12.63 -28.71
C ARG A 250 28.34 -12.71 -27.82
N ASP A 251 28.16 -12.73 -26.50
CA ASP A 251 29.24 -12.79 -25.53
C ASP A 251 29.66 -14.25 -25.27
N SER A 252 30.96 -14.53 -25.25
CA SER A 252 31.43 -15.87 -24.91
C SER A 252 31.35 -16.12 -23.40
N LYS A 253 31.24 -17.39 -23.00
CA LYS A 253 31.25 -17.79 -21.59
C LYS A 253 32.51 -17.25 -20.90
N GLU A 254 33.67 -17.40 -21.54
CA GLU A 254 34.97 -17.00 -21.01
C GLU A 254 35.06 -15.48 -20.84
N ALA A 255 34.49 -14.71 -21.76
CA ALA A 255 34.49 -13.25 -21.68
C ALA A 255 33.68 -12.75 -20.48
N ILE A 256 32.50 -13.33 -20.25
CA ILE A 256 31.64 -12.99 -19.11
C ILE A 256 32.33 -13.38 -17.79
N LEU A 257 32.86 -14.60 -17.67
CA LEU A 257 33.56 -15.04 -16.46
C LEU A 257 34.77 -14.18 -16.13
N LYS A 258 35.56 -13.83 -17.16
CA LYS A 258 36.72 -12.93 -17.02
C LYS A 258 36.31 -11.54 -16.54
N TYR A 259 35.22 -10.99 -17.09
CA TYR A 259 34.69 -9.69 -16.67
C TYR A 259 34.24 -9.71 -15.22
N LEU A 260 33.52 -10.77 -14.81
CA LEU A 260 33.02 -10.93 -13.44
C LEU A 260 34.10 -11.34 -12.43
N ASN A 261 35.33 -11.60 -12.89
CA ASN A 261 36.42 -12.18 -12.11
C ASN A 261 35.97 -13.44 -11.33
N LEU A 262 35.14 -14.27 -11.97
CA LEU A 262 34.67 -15.52 -11.41
C LEU A 262 35.49 -16.67 -11.98
N ASN A 263 36.09 -17.44 -11.08
CA ASN A 263 36.81 -18.67 -11.41
C ASN A 263 36.21 -19.84 -10.66
N GLU A 264 36.40 -21.05 -11.20
CA GLU A 264 36.21 -22.28 -10.44
C GLU A 264 37.09 -22.21 -9.17
N GLY A 265 36.55 -22.64 -8.03
CA GLY A 265 37.10 -22.48 -6.69
C GLY A 265 36.71 -21.18 -5.96
N SER A 266 36.09 -20.19 -6.63
CA SER A 266 35.72 -18.91 -6.00
C SER A 266 34.62 -19.10 -4.96
N LEU A 267 34.71 -18.36 -3.84
CA LEU A 267 33.72 -18.45 -2.77
C LEU A 267 32.47 -17.62 -3.09
N LEU A 268 31.34 -18.30 -3.32
CA LEU A 268 30.04 -17.66 -3.53
C LEU A 268 29.39 -17.26 -2.19
N THR A 269 29.92 -16.21 -1.57
CA THR A 269 29.22 -15.52 -0.47
C THR A 269 28.01 -14.74 -1.00
N ARG A 270 27.13 -14.28 -0.11
CA ARG A 270 26.05 -13.36 -0.49
C ARG A 270 26.57 -12.05 -1.08
N ALA A 271 27.61 -11.49 -0.47
CA ALA A 271 28.26 -10.28 -0.97
C ALA A 271 28.82 -10.50 -2.39
N GLU A 272 29.37 -11.68 -2.65
CA GLU A 272 29.89 -12.05 -3.97
C GLU A 272 28.78 -12.21 -5.01
N GLN A 273 27.67 -12.87 -4.66
CA GLN A 273 26.51 -12.94 -5.55
C GLN A 273 25.96 -11.54 -5.87
N THR A 274 25.79 -10.69 -4.85
CA THR A 274 25.32 -9.31 -5.05
C THR A 274 26.31 -8.49 -5.88
N ARG A 275 27.63 -8.71 -5.71
CA ARG A 275 28.66 -8.11 -6.57
C ARG A 275 28.49 -8.54 -8.02
N VAL A 276 28.31 -9.83 -8.29
CA VAL A 276 28.16 -10.37 -9.66
C VAL A 276 26.89 -9.85 -10.32
N GLU A 277 25.76 -9.90 -9.61
CA GLU A 277 24.49 -9.31 -10.07
C GLU A 277 24.65 -7.82 -10.38
N TYR A 278 25.33 -7.08 -9.49
CA TYR A 278 25.62 -5.66 -9.69
C TYR A 278 26.54 -5.41 -10.88
N GLU A 279 27.57 -6.21 -11.11
CA GLU A 279 28.50 -6.05 -12.23
C GLU A 279 27.85 -6.36 -13.57
N LEU A 280 27.04 -7.42 -13.65
CA LEU A 280 26.21 -7.74 -14.81
C LEU A 280 25.27 -6.58 -15.13
N TRP A 281 24.56 -6.09 -14.13
CA TRP A 281 23.65 -4.97 -14.28
C TRP A 281 24.38 -3.68 -14.70
N ARG A 282 25.41 -3.28 -13.96
CA ARG A 282 26.20 -2.05 -14.18
C ARG A 282 26.89 -2.06 -15.54
N SER A 283 27.21 -3.23 -16.09
CA SER A 283 27.83 -3.36 -17.41
C SER A 283 27.03 -2.68 -18.53
N GLY A 284 25.71 -2.53 -18.34
CA GLY A 284 24.78 -2.02 -19.37
C GLY A 284 24.64 -2.94 -20.59
N ARG A 285 25.16 -4.16 -20.54
CA ARG A 285 25.17 -5.09 -21.68
C ARG A 285 24.08 -6.15 -21.62
N PHE A 286 23.41 -6.30 -20.47
CA PHE A 286 22.34 -7.27 -20.26
C PHE A 286 21.03 -6.55 -19.90
N ILE A 287 19.93 -6.94 -20.54
CA ILE A 287 18.56 -6.48 -20.28
C ILE A 287 18.02 -7.14 -19.01
N ASP A 288 18.34 -8.42 -18.84
CA ASP A 288 17.87 -9.26 -17.73
C ASP A 288 18.96 -10.28 -17.36
N TYR A 289 18.99 -10.68 -16.10
CA TYR A 289 19.92 -11.68 -15.58
C TYR A 289 19.39 -12.37 -14.33
N GLU A 290 19.77 -13.64 -14.15
CA GLU A 290 19.38 -14.46 -13.01
C GLU A 290 20.54 -15.35 -12.60
N LEU A 291 20.86 -15.36 -11.29
CA LEU A 291 21.89 -16.21 -10.72
C LEU A 291 21.25 -17.32 -9.87
N THR A 292 21.42 -18.55 -10.32
CA THR A 292 20.84 -19.73 -9.67
C THR A 292 21.95 -20.66 -9.20
N PRO A 293 22.34 -20.59 -7.92
CA PRO A 293 23.21 -21.60 -7.32
C PRO A 293 22.42 -22.90 -7.13
N ALA A 294 22.88 -23.98 -7.74
CA ALA A 294 22.30 -25.30 -7.52
C ALA A 294 22.78 -25.87 -6.18
N PRO A 295 21.91 -26.58 -5.42
CA PRO A 295 22.38 -27.33 -4.27
C PRO A 295 23.38 -28.42 -4.72
N PRO A 296 24.46 -28.64 -3.95
CA PRO A 296 25.43 -29.68 -4.27
C PRO A 296 24.81 -31.08 -4.13
N ASP A 297 25.25 -32.03 -4.96
CA ASP A 297 24.71 -33.40 -5.00
C ASP A 297 25.09 -34.21 -3.73
N ALA A 298 26.24 -33.90 -3.11
CA ALA A 298 26.67 -34.38 -1.79
C ALA A 298 27.19 -33.25 -0.88
N VAL A 299 27.39 -33.54 0.42
CA VAL A 299 27.77 -32.55 1.46
C VAL A 299 29.13 -31.90 1.20
N ASP A 300 30.05 -32.59 0.52
CA ASP A 300 31.37 -32.09 0.16
C ASP A 300 31.49 -31.68 -1.31
N ASP A 301 30.39 -31.79 -2.07
CA ASP A 301 30.41 -31.44 -3.49
C ASP A 301 30.42 -29.91 -3.65
N PRO A 302 31.15 -29.43 -4.67
CA PRO A 302 31.17 -28.01 -4.94
C PRO A 302 29.85 -27.52 -5.54
N VAL A 303 29.64 -26.21 -5.48
CA VAL A 303 28.38 -25.58 -5.88
C VAL A 303 28.42 -25.28 -7.37
N LYS A 304 27.42 -25.77 -8.11
CA LYS A 304 27.22 -25.37 -9.51
C LYS A 304 26.46 -24.05 -9.56
N LEU A 305 26.89 -23.11 -10.40
CA LEU A 305 26.24 -21.82 -10.59
C LEU A 305 25.76 -21.68 -12.01
N GLN A 306 24.46 -21.51 -12.20
CA GLN A 306 23.90 -21.09 -13.47
C GLN A 306 23.70 -19.57 -13.49
N ILE A 307 24.26 -18.91 -14.50
CA ILE A 307 24.05 -17.49 -14.79
C ILE A 307 23.26 -17.39 -16.09
N LYS A 308 21.98 -17.05 -15.99
CA LYS A 308 21.13 -16.80 -17.14
C LYS A 308 21.19 -15.31 -17.47
N VAL A 309 21.40 -14.95 -18.74
CA VAL A 309 21.46 -13.57 -19.20
C VAL A 309 20.61 -13.35 -20.45
N THR A 310 20.09 -12.14 -20.60
CA THR A 310 19.50 -11.65 -21.86
C THR A 310 20.33 -10.47 -22.34
N GLU A 311 21.12 -10.66 -23.40
CA GLU A 311 21.98 -9.61 -23.96
C GLU A 311 21.19 -8.45 -24.60
N SER A 312 21.69 -7.23 -24.42
CA SER A 312 21.19 -6.04 -25.11
C SER A 312 21.71 -5.99 -26.54
N PRO A 313 20.84 -5.87 -27.57
CA PRO A 313 21.27 -5.76 -28.96
C PRO A 313 21.99 -4.44 -29.27
N TYR A 314 21.87 -3.45 -28.38
CA TYR A 314 22.40 -2.10 -28.57
C TYR A 314 23.71 -1.82 -27.84
N ALA A 315 24.25 -2.79 -27.10
CA ALA A 315 25.51 -2.64 -26.39
C ALA A 315 26.66 -3.36 -27.13
N PRO A 316 27.92 -2.94 -26.99
CA PRO A 316 29.05 -3.72 -27.47
C PRO A 316 29.21 -5.01 -26.63
N PRO A 317 29.90 -6.03 -27.17
CA PRO A 317 30.33 -7.20 -26.39
C PRO A 317 31.06 -6.83 -25.09
N ILE A 318 31.06 -7.73 -24.11
CA ILE A 318 31.59 -7.52 -22.76
C ILE A 318 33.11 -7.47 -22.70
N ASP A 319 33.79 -8.09 -23.66
CA ASP A 319 35.23 -8.03 -23.84
C ASP A 319 35.71 -6.76 -24.57
N GLN A 320 34.77 -5.96 -25.11
CA GLN A 320 35.07 -4.68 -25.74
C GLN A 320 34.88 -3.53 -24.74
N PRO A 321 35.82 -2.58 -24.70
CA PRO A 321 35.67 -1.40 -23.85
C PRO A 321 34.45 -0.58 -24.30
N LEU A 322 33.72 -0.03 -23.34
CA LEU A 322 32.69 0.95 -23.64
C LEU A 322 33.31 2.19 -24.27
N SER A 323 32.64 2.78 -25.25
CA SER A 323 33.03 4.05 -25.84
C SER A 323 33.02 5.18 -24.81
N ARG A 324 33.66 6.31 -25.16
CA ARG A 324 33.66 7.52 -24.31
C ARG A 324 32.22 7.97 -24.02
N GLU A 325 31.36 7.92 -25.02
CA GLU A 325 29.95 8.32 -24.93
C GLU A 325 29.15 7.41 -24.01
N GLU A 326 29.30 6.09 -24.15
CA GLU A 326 28.61 5.10 -23.32
C GLU A 326 28.99 5.23 -21.84
N GLN A 327 30.27 5.46 -21.55
CA GLN A 327 30.76 5.70 -20.19
C GLN A 327 30.13 6.97 -19.58
N VAL A 328 30.00 8.05 -20.36
CA VAL A 328 29.35 9.28 -19.90
C VAL A 328 27.85 9.06 -19.62
N LEU A 329 27.13 8.30 -20.45
CA LEU A 329 25.72 8.01 -20.20
C LEU A 329 25.49 7.09 -18.99
N LEU A 330 26.42 6.17 -18.69
CA LEU A 330 26.38 5.41 -17.45
C LEU A 330 26.56 6.30 -16.22
N LYS A 331 27.51 7.25 -16.26
CA LYS A 331 27.66 8.27 -15.20
C LYS A 331 26.40 9.11 -15.06
N MET A 332 25.75 9.48 -16.17
CA MET A 332 24.49 10.21 -16.16
C MET A 332 23.36 9.44 -15.48
N ARG A 333 23.25 8.16 -15.78
CA ARG A 333 22.28 7.28 -15.13
C ARG A 333 22.53 7.18 -13.62
N GLU A 334 23.79 7.02 -13.19
CA GLU A 334 24.16 7.08 -11.77
C GLU A 334 23.78 8.45 -11.16
N TRP A 335 24.05 9.55 -11.85
CA TRP A 335 23.70 10.89 -11.39
C TRP A 335 22.19 11.09 -11.25
N LEU A 336 21.38 10.65 -12.23
CA LEU A 336 19.91 10.72 -12.18
C LEU A 336 19.32 9.91 -11.02
N ALA A 337 19.90 8.75 -10.72
CA ALA A 337 19.45 7.89 -9.62
C ALA A 337 19.77 8.46 -8.22
N ASN A 338 20.59 9.50 -8.14
CA ASN A 338 21.06 10.08 -6.88
C ASN A 338 20.64 11.56 -6.77
N PRO A 339 19.41 11.86 -6.30
CA PRO A 339 18.91 13.23 -6.15
C PRO A 339 19.84 14.17 -5.38
N ASP A 340 20.56 13.67 -4.37
CA ASP A 340 21.51 14.46 -3.57
C ASP A 340 22.67 15.04 -4.40
N ARG A 341 22.94 14.47 -5.58
CA ARG A 341 23.98 14.95 -6.51
C ARG A 341 23.44 15.96 -7.53
N TRP A 342 22.13 16.19 -7.56
CA TRP A 342 21.54 17.09 -8.52
C TRP A 342 21.96 18.53 -8.21
N GLN A 343 22.24 19.30 -9.26
CA GLN A 343 22.65 20.70 -9.12
C GLN A 343 21.47 21.64 -8.78
N GLY A 344 20.27 21.09 -8.64
CA GLY A 344 19.03 21.77 -8.33
C GLY A 344 17.83 20.84 -8.46
N ASP A 345 16.63 21.40 -8.45
CA ASP A 345 15.40 20.64 -8.61
C ASP A 345 15.24 20.21 -10.07
N MET A 346 14.79 18.98 -10.29
CA MET A 346 14.47 18.51 -11.63
C MET A 346 13.12 19.09 -12.05
N THR A 347 13.06 19.69 -13.23
CA THR A 347 11.83 20.06 -13.92
C THR A 347 11.64 19.17 -15.13
N LEU A 348 10.60 18.34 -15.15
CA LEU A 348 10.14 17.59 -16.31
C LEU A 348 8.93 18.31 -16.89
N ARG A 349 9.01 18.76 -18.13
CA ARG A 349 7.90 19.37 -18.85
C ARG A 349 7.51 18.49 -20.03
N VAL A 350 6.24 18.12 -20.11
CA VAL A 350 5.67 17.35 -21.21
C VAL A 350 4.56 18.18 -21.84
N LYS A 351 4.54 18.25 -23.17
CA LYS A 351 3.52 18.98 -23.93
C LYS A 351 2.65 18.03 -24.73
N PRO A 352 1.65 17.39 -24.11
CA PRO A 352 0.69 16.59 -24.84
C PRO A 352 -0.39 17.48 -25.46
N GLY A 353 -0.51 17.44 -26.79
CA GLY A 353 -1.48 18.27 -27.52
C GLY A 353 -1.37 19.76 -27.19
N ASP A 354 -2.47 20.37 -26.74
CA ASP A 354 -2.57 21.80 -26.38
C ASP A 354 -2.27 22.10 -24.89
N TRP A 355 -1.71 21.13 -24.16
CA TRP A 355 -1.47 21.25 -22.71
C TRP A 355 0.02 21.14 -22.37
N THR A 356 0.37 21.66 -21.20
CA THR A 356 1.70 21.53 -20.59
C THR A 356 1.53 20.88 -19.23
N PHE A 357 2.11 19.70 -19.07
CA PHE A 357 2.36 19.09 -17.78
C PHE A 357 3.78 19.46 -17.33
N GLU A 358 3.93 19.89 -16.09
CA GLU A 358 5.24 20.14 -15.48
C GLU A 358 5.31 19.46 -14.12
N LEU A 359 6.33 18.63 -13.94
CA LEU A 359 6.66 17.94 -12.69
C LEU A 359 7.97 18.51 -12.16
N VAL A 360 7.98 18.96 -10.92
CA VAL A 360 9.16 19.40 -10.19
C VAL A 360 9.44 18.42 -9.06
N LEU A 361 10.63 17.84 -9.06
CA LEU A 361 11.13 16.98 -7.99
C LEU A 361 12.31 17.67 -7.31
N THR A 362 12.27 17.79 -5.98
CA THR A 362 13.37 18.36 -5.20
C THR A 362 14.14 17.29 -4.42
N PRO A 363 15.48 17.32 -4.41
CA PRO A 363 16.29 16.44 -3.57
C PRO A 363 15.98 16.56 -2.07
N GLY A 364 15.55 17.75 -1.61
CA GLY A 364 15.19 18.01 -0.21
C GLY A 364 13.88 17.35 0.24
N GLY A 365 13.19 16.64 -0.65
CA GLY A 365 11.93 15.98 -0.39
C GLY A 365 10.72 16.85 -0.76
N GLY A 366 10.12 16.53 -1.90
CA GLY A 366 8.94 17.22 -2.40
C GLY A 366 8.65 16.89 -3.86
N VAL A 367 7.35 16.82 -4.18
CA VAL A 367 6.81 16.58 -5.50
C VAL A 367 5.79 17.67 -5.78
N LEU A 368 5.95 18.35 -6.92
CA LEU A 368 5.01 19.38 -7.37
C LEU A 368 4.65 19.10 -8.82
N ALA A 369 3.39 18.88 -9.11
CA ALA A 369 2.87 18.71 -10.47
C ALA A 369 1.98 19.89 -10.83
N THR A 370 2.18 20.49 -12.00
CA THR A 370 1.29 21.50 -12.56
C THR A 370 0.79 21.11 -13.94
N PHE A 371 -0.45 21.41 -14.22
CA PHE A 371 -1.12 21.18 -15.50
C PHE A 371 -1.67 22.51 -15.98
N SER A 372 -1.27 22.97 -17.16
CA SER A 372 -1.71 24.26 -17.70
C SER A 372 -1.96 24.19 -19.21
N PRO A 373 -2.92 24.95 -19.76
CA PRO A 373 -3.10 25.07 -21.20
C PRO A 373 -1.88 25.76 -21.82
N GLN A 374 -1.63 25.52 -23.11
CA GLN A 374 -0.55 26.20 -23.86
C GLN A 374 -0.94 27.62 -24.32
N SER A 375 -2.18 28.07 -24.11
CA SER A 375 -2.61 29.44 -24.43
C SER A 375 -2.00 30.48 -23.46
N GLU A 376 -1.96 31.75 -23.87
CA GLU A 376 -1.22 32.85 -23.21
C GLU A 376 -1.73 33.27 -21.81
N GLU A 377 -2.65 32.53 -21.18
CA GLU A 377 -3.12 32.81 -19.81
C GLU A 377 -2.52 31.81 -18.78
N PRO A 378 -1.27 32.03 -18.30
CA PRO A 378 -0.59 31.14 -17.34
C PRO A 378 -1.23 31.06 -15.95
N HIS A 379 -2.29 31.82 -15.70
CA HIS A 379 -3.03 31.87 -14.43
C HIS A 379 -4.00 30.69 -14.25
N ARG A 380 -4.33 29.94 -15.32
CA ARG A 380 -5.17 28.73 -15.26
C ARG A 380 -4.31 27.47 -15.19
N ALA A 381 -3.66 27.23 -14.05
CA ALA A 381 -2.85 26.03 -13.86
C ALA A 381 -3.32 25.27 -12.62
N PHE A 382 -3.77 24.04 -12.81
CA PHE A 382 -4.06 23.09 -11.73
C PHE A 382 -2.72 22.61 -11.16
N ALA A 383 -2.58 22.56 -9.84
CA ALA A 383 -1.38 22.07 -9.20
C ALA A 383 -1.66 21.12 -8.03
N VAL A 384 -0.78 20.14 -7.88
CA VAL A 384 -0.72 19.24 -6.72
C VAL A 384 0.68 19.35 -6.12
N VAL A 385 0.74 19.57 -4.81
CA VAL A 385 1.97 19.72 -4.05
C VAL A 385 1.98 18.68 -2.94
N ALA A 386 3.11 18.02 -2.76
CA ALA A 386 3.37 17.19 -1.60
C ALA A 386 4.82 17.38 -1.14
N SER A 387 5.01 17.70 0.13
CA SER A 387 6.32 17.88 0.78
C SER A 387 6.20 17.54 2.27
N LYS A 388 7.30 17.67 3.00
CA LYS A 388 7.31 17.46 4.46
C LYS A 388 6.40 18.40 5.24
N ASP A 389 6.17 19.60 4.70
CA ASP A 389 5.43 20.65 5.40
C ASP A 389 3.99 20.75 4.91
N VAL A 390 3.70 20.23 3.71
CA VAL A 390 2.40 20.45 3.06
C VAL A 390 2.00 19.34 2.10
N VAL A 391 0.73 18.97 2.15
CA VAL A 391 0.01 18.33 1.04
C VAL A 391 -1.06 19.30 0.57
N GLY A 392 -1.09 19.63 -0.71
CA GLY A 392 -2.04 20.60 -1.23
C GLY A 392 -2.49 20.39 -2.66
N PHE A 393 -3.74 20.81 -2.91
CA PHE A 393 -4.41 20.81 -4.19
C PHE A 393 -4.85 22.24 -4.50
N TYR A 394 -4.45 22.72 -5.68
CA TYR A 394 -4.63 24.10 -6.12
C TYR A 394 -5.33 24.08 -7.48
N PRO A 395 -6.66 24.16 -7.50
CA PRO A 395 -7.42 24.31 -8.73
C PRO A 395 -7.00 25.57 -9.51
N ALA A 396 -7.05 25.48 -10.83
CA ALA A 396 -6.79 26.54 -11.78
C ALA A 396 -7.85 27.64 -11.76
N THR A 397 -9.10 27.27 -11.49
CA THR A 397 -10.28 28.13 -11.67
C THR A 397 -11.19 28.20 -10.46
N ALA A 398 -11.11 27.25 -9.53
CA ALA A 398 -11.91 27.30 -8.31
C ALA A 398 -11.41 28.41 -7.37
N PRO A 399 -12.31 29.14 -6.67
CA PRO A 399 -11.94 30.22 -5.75
C PRO A 399 -11.39 29.71 -4.40
N VAL A 400 -10.92 28.46 -4.33
CA VAL A 400 -10.47 27.79 -3.11
C VAL A 400 -9.31 26.83 -3.40
N LYS A 401 -8.51 26.58 -2.37
CA LYS A 401 -7.44 25.58 -2.35
C LYS A 401 -7.65 24.59 -1.22
N LEU A 402 -6.95 23.46 -1.26
CA LEU A 402 -6.83 22.55 -0.13
C LEU A 402 -5.35 22.49 0.25
N GLU A 403 -5.00 22.88 1.47
CA GLU A 403 -3.63 22.82 1.98
C GLU A 403 -3.66 22.25 3.42
N ALA A 404 -3.03 21.11 3.64
CA ALA A 404 -2.97 20.43 4.93
C ALA A 404 -1.52 20.13 5.32
N LEU A 405 -1.25 19.94 6.61
CA LEU A 405 0.03 19.42 7.08
C LEU A 405 0.20 17.97 6.61
N SER A 406 1.44 17.58 6.28
CA SER A 406 1.73 16.19 5.89
C SER A 406 1.50 15.25 7.07
N ALA A 407 0.73 14.18 6.84
CA ALA A 407 0.69 13.03 7.74
C ALA A 407 2.08 12.35 7.81
N PRO A 408 2.41 11.59 8.88
CA PRO A 408 3.67 10.86 9.03
C PRO A 408 3.73 9.61 8.15
N VAL A 409 3.42 9.74 6.86
CA VAL A 409 3.44 8.66 5.87
C VAL A 409 4.56 8.93 4.87
N GLN A 410 5.41 7.93 4.61
CA GLN A 410 6.46 8.06 3.60
C GLN A 410 5.96 7.58 2.23
N LEU A 411 5.81 8.52 1.30
CA LEU A 411 5.42 8.32 -0.09
C LEU A 411 6.64 8.54 -1.00
N GLU A 412 6.96 7.54 -1.82
CA GLU A 412 8.00 7.63 -2.85
C GLU A 412 7.36 7.61 -4.25
N ALA A 413 7.62 8.63 -5.05
CA ALA A 413 7.30 8.69 -6.47
C ALA A 413 8.48 8.15 -7.29
N LYS A 414 8.25 7.12 -8.11
CA LYS A 414 9.25 6.46 -8.94
C LYS A 414 9.00 6.70 -10.42
N ILE A 415 10.00 7.21 -11.12
CA ILE A 415 10.05 7.25 -12.57
C ILE A 415 11.03 6.17 -13.04
N GLY A 416 10.50 5.11 -13.64
CA GLY A 416 11.28 4.02 -14.22
C GLY A 416 11.48 4.21 -15.73
N VAL A 417 12.70 4.02 -16.20
CA VAL A 417 13.05 3.99 -17.62
C VAL A 417 13.74 2.64 -17.91
N GLY A 418 13.04 1.77 -18.64
CA GLY A 418 13.52 0.46 -19.03
C GLY A 418 13.54 0.28 -20.55
N LEU A 419 14.24 -0.75 -21.04
CA LEU A 419 14.12 -1.16 -22.44
C LEU A 419 12.75 -1.81 -22.67
N ASN A 420 12.15 -1.54 -23.83
CA ASN A 420 10.92 -2.22 -24.21
C ASN A 420 11.26 -3.63 -24.71
N ALA A 421 10.80 -4.65 -23.97
CA ALA A 421 10.97 -6.06 -24.33
C ALA A 421 9.73 -6.66 -25.02
N ASP A 422 8.67 -5.87 -25.28
CA ASP A 422 7.41 -6.35 -25.85
C ASP A 422 7.56 -6.67 -27.35
N PRO A 423 7.37 -7.93 -27.78
CA PRO A 423 7.39 -8.32 -29.20
C PRO A 423 6.27 -7.69 -30.04
N GLY A 424 5.19 -7.20 -29.41
CA GLY A 424 3.99 -6.66 -30.07
C GLY A 424 4.05 -5.18 -30.44
N ASP A 425 5.00 -4.40 -29.90
CA ASP A 425 5.19 -2.97 -30.23
C ASP A 425 6.70 -2.62 -30.35
N PRO A 426 7.41 -3.20 -31.34
CA PRO A 426 8.86 -3.05 -31.51
C PRO A 426 9.40 -1.64 -31.82
N PRO A 427 8.67 -0.65 -32.39
CA PRO A 427 9.24 0.68 -32.67
C PRO A 427 9.39 1.58 -31.42
N LYS A 428 8.87 1.19 -30.26
CA LYS A 428 9.18 1.86 -28.98
C LYS A 428 10.41 1.23 -28.36
N HIS A 429 11.55 1.94 -28.36
CA HIS A 429 12.80 1.45 -27.79
C HIS A 429 12.81 1.43 -26.24
N PHE A 430 12.00 2.28 -25.61
CA PHE A 430 11.98 2.46 -24.16
C PHE A 430 10.55 2.38 -23.60
N LYS A 431 10.45 1.88 -22.37
CA LYS A 431 9.24 1.87 -21.55
C LYS A 431 9.43 2.85 -20.40
N LEU A 432 8.51 3.80 -20.28
CA LEU A 432 8.35 4.64 -19.11
C LEU A 432 7.35 3.98 -18.16
N SER A 433 7.70 3.92 -16.87
CA SER A 433 6.78 3.51 -15.82
C SER A 433 6.75 4.55 -14.72
N PHE A 434 5.56 4.85 -14.24
CA PHE A 434 5.35 5.70 -13.07
C PHE A 434 4.79 4.82 -11.96
N GLY A 435 5.33 4.93 -10.76
CA GLY A 435 4.87 4.17 -9.60
C GLY A 435 4.91 5.02 -8.35
N PHE A 436 4.03 4.70 -7.41
CA PHE A 436 4.06 5.23 -6.05
C PHE A 436 4.32 4.07 -5.09
N SER A 437 5.18 4.27 -4.09
CA SER A 437 5.45 3.29 -3.03
C SER A 437 5.25 3.95 -1.67
N ILE A 438 4.60 3.26 -0.74
CA ILE A 438 4.47 3.71 0.65
C ILE A 438 5.41 2.88 1.52
N HIS A 439 6.16 3.53 2.40
CA HIS A 439 6.96 2.85 3.41
C HIS A 439 6.36 3.14 4.79
N ASN A 440 5.98 2.09 5.52
CA ASN A 440 5.59 2.22 6.93
C ASN A 440 6.86 2.18 7.77
N GLY A 441 7.28 3.34 8.28
CA GLY A 441 8.27 3.46 9.35
C GLY A 441 7.56 3.89 10.64
N ARG A 442 8.07 3.46 11.80
CA ARG A 442 7.67 4.04 13.08
C ARG A 442 7.97 5.55 13.04
N SER A 443 7.09 6.36 13.65
CA SER A 443 7.09 7.83 13.59
C SER A 443 8.44 8.49 13.93
N SER A 444 9.31 7.82 14.70
CA SER A 444 10.61 8.33 15.15
C SER A 444 11.76 8.27 14.13
N ASP A 445 11.66 7.49 13.04
CA ASP A 445 12.76 7.28 12.08
C ASP A 445 12.56 7.99 10.72
N LEU A 446 11.47 8.74 10.55
CA LEU A 446 11.06 9.32 9.27
C LEU A 446 11.82 10.63 8.97
N LYS A 447 12.90 10.55 8.17
CA LYS A 447 13.67 11.74 7.75
C LYS A 447 12.99 12.60 6.66
N CYS A 448 12.06 12.05 5.87
CA CYS A 448 11.25 12.83 4.90
C CYS A 448 10.01 12.03 4.42
N PRO A 449 8.80 12.62 4.44
CA PRO A 449 7.56 11.93 4.03
C PRO A 449 7.35 11.85 2.52
N PHE A 450 8.10 12.59 1.68
CA PHE A 450 7.95 12.51 0.22
C PHE A 450 9.31 12.46 -0.49
N THR A 451 9.57 11.42 -1.28
CA THR A 451 10.79 11.30 -2.08
C THR A 451 10.47 11.05 -3.56
N GLY A 452 11.26 11.63 -4.46
CA GLY A 452 11.20 11.35 -5.89
C GLY A 452 12.47 10.64 -6.34
N SER A 453 12.34 9.52 -7.06
CA SER A 453 13.48 8.79 -7.61
C SER A 453 13.29 8.52 -9.10
N ILE A 454 14.39 8.62 -9.84
CA ILE A 454 14.46 8.27 -11.26
C ILE A 454 15.37 7.06 -11.37
N ASN A 455 14.82 5.94 -11.82
CA ASN A 455 15.61 4.76 -12.08
C ASN A 455 15.66 4.48 -13.58
N MET A 456 16.86 4.57 -14.14
CA MET A 456 17.15 4.17 -15.51
C MET A 456 17.98 2.89 -15.50
N GLN A 457 17.59 1.88 -16.28
CA GLN A 457 18.40 0.68 -16.43
C GLN A 457 19.73 1.01 -17.14
N PRO A 458 20.89 0.47 -16.69
CA PRO A 458 22.17 0.72 -17.37
C PRO A 458 22.16 0.35 -18.87
N ALA A 459 21.42 -0.69 -19.25
CA ALA A 459 21.27 -1.09 -20.65
C ALA A 459 20.54 -0.03 -21.50
N VAL A 460 19.63 0.75 -20.90
CA VAL A 460 19.01 1.91 -21.57
C VAL A 460 20.05 3.00 -21.80
N ALA A 461 20.89 3.29 -20.81
CA ALA A 461 21.92 4.31 -20.93
C ALA A 461 22.89 4.00 -22.08
N VAL A 462 23.39 2.76 -22.17
CA VAL A 462 24.26 2.32 -23.28
C VAL A 462 23.50 2.35 -24.61
N ALA A 463 22.27 1.86 -24.65
CA ALA A 463 21.47 1.82 -25.88
C ALA A 463 21.20 3.20 -26.49
N ASN A 464 21.12 4.26 -25.67
CA ASN A 464 20.83 5.63 -26.14
C ASN A 464 21.88 6.20 -27.12
N VAL A 465 23.12 5.71 -27.10
CA VAL A 465 24.13 6.12 -28.10
C VAL A 465 23.79 5.59 -29.49
N HIS A 466 23.27 4.37 -29.55
CA HIS A 466 23.06 3.61 -30.79
C HIS A 466 21.62 3.67 -31.30
N ALA A 467 20.68 4.04 -30.44
CA ALA A 467 19.29 4.24 -30.81
C ALA A 467 19.11 5.49 -31.70
N HIS A 468 18.10 5.47 -32.58
CA HIS A 468 17.65 6.62 -33.39
C HIS A 468 18.72 7.28 -34.29
N ASN A 469 19.80 6.58 -34.67
CA ASN A 469 20.89 7.15 -35.49
C ASN A 469 21.45 8.47 -34.91
N ALA A 470 21.59 8.55 -33.59
CA ALA A 470 22.06 9.76 -32.92
C ALA A 470 23.46 10.17 -33.43
N LYS A 471 23.60 11.45 -33.77
CA LYS A 471 24.89 12.09 -34.06
C LYS A 471 25.51 12.56 -32.76
N VAL A 472 26.74 12.13 -32.52
CA VAL A 472 27.55 12.52 -31.37
C VAL A 472 28.32 13.81 -31.70
N GLN A 473 28.28 14.77 -30.78
CA GLN A 473 29.10 15.98 -30.83
C GLN A 473 29.75 16.24 -29.47
N TRP A 474 30.98 16.74 -29.50
CA TRP A 474 31.75 17.10 -28.32
C TRP A 474 32.08 18.59 -28.35
N ASP A 475 31.83 19.27 -27.25
CA ASP A 475 32.28 20.64 -27.00
C ASP A 475 32.95 20.69 -25.62
N GLY A 476 34.29 20.70 -25.61
CA GLY A 476 35.08 20.52 -24.39
C GLY A 476 34.69 19.25 -23.62
N GLY A 477 34.24 19.43 -22.37
CA GLY A 477 33.77 18.35 -21.50
C GLY A 477 32.26 18.04 -21.62
N THR A 478 31.55 18.57 -22.61
CA THR A 478 30.11 18.33 -22.79
C THR A 478 29.86 17.37 -23.95
N LEU A 479 29.21 16.24 -23.65
CA LEU A 479 28.66 15.32 -24.64
C LEU A 479 27.30 15.84 -25.11
N THR A 480 27.10 15.97 -26.42
CA THR A 480 25.79 16.26 -27.03
C THR A 480 25.39 15.13 -27.97
N LEU A 481 24.25 14.49 -27.70
CA LEU A 481 23.62 13.53 -28.60
C LEU A 481 22.46 14.20 -29.34
N LEU A 482 22.49 14.14 -30.67
CA LEU A 482 21.47 14.70 -31.55
C LEU A 482 20.79 13.58 -32.33
N SER A 483 19.52 13.32 -32.08
CA SER A 483 18.72 12.45 -32.94
C SER A 483 17.81 13.26 -33.85
N ASP A 484 17.10 12.59 -34.75
CA ASP A 484 15.98 13.15 -35.50
C ASP A 484 14.86 13.67 -34.58
N ARG A 485 14.74 13.10 -33.38
CA ARG A 485 13.71 13.41 -32.40
C ARG A 485 14.13 14.41 -31.34
N GLY A 486 15.42 14.52 -30.99
CA GLY A 486 15.80 15.26 -29.80
C GLY A 486 17.28 15.61 -29.64
N ARG A 487 17.58 16.25 -28.52
CA ARG A 487 18.92 16.63 -28.07
C ARG A 487 19.08 16.28 -26.60
N MET A 488 20.19 15.64 -26.26
CA MET A 488 20.61 15.40 -24.87
C MET A 488 22.00 15.97 -24.65
N GLN A 489 22.22 16.63 -23.52
CA GLN A 489 23.52 17.18 -23.13
C GLN A 489 23.93 16.69 -21.75
N VAL A 490 25.16 16.19 -21.65
CA VAL A 490 25.70 15.59 -20.43
C VAL A 490 27.11 16.11 -20.18
N ASP A 491 27.41 16.49 -18.95
CA ASP A 491 28.78 16.80 -18.51
C ASP A 491 29.59 15.51 -18.30
N GLU A 492 30.78 15.43 -18.90
CA GLU A 492 31.63 14.24 -18.89
C GLU A 492 32.22 13.92 -17.50
N ALA A 493 32.60 14.96 -16.75
CA ALA A 493 33.30 14.81 -15.49
C ALA A 493 32.36 14.27 -14.41
N SER A 494 31.21 14.93 -14.25
CA SER A 494 30.21 14.63 -13.22
C SER A 494 29.14 13.63 -13.67
N GLY A 495 28.92 13.47 -14.97
CA GLY A 495 27.76 12.78 -15.52
C GLY A 495 26.48 13.60 -15.47
N ALA A 496 26.50 14.86 -15.02
CA ALA A 496 25.28 15.63 -14.84
C ALA A 496 24.49 15.77 -16.15
N LEU A 497 23.20 15.42 -16.13
CA LEU A 497 22.30 15.72 -17.25
C LEU A 497 22.03 17.23 -17.26
N LEU A 498 22.58 17.93 -18.24
CA LEU A 498 22.46 19.38 -18.37
C LEU A 498 21.11 19.77 -18.99
N SER A 499 20.70 19.05 -20.03
CA SER A 499 19.39 19.19 -20.64
C SER A 499 19.02 17.94 -21.44
N TYR A 500 17.73 17.64 -21.49
CA TYR A 500 17.16 16.67 -22.41
C TYR A 500 15.93 17.28 -23.07
N ARG A 501 15.82 17.15 -24.39
CA ARG A 501 14.65 17.55 -25.16
C ARG A 501 14.35 16.51 -26.22
N ASP A 502 13.12 16.03 -26.26
CA ASP A 502 12.59 15.17 -27.31
C ASP A 502 11.32 15.81 -27.88
N LYS A 503 11.18 15.84 -29.20
CA LYS A 503 10.03 16.41 -29.90
C LYS A 503 8.89 15.41 -30.09
N GLY A 504 9.13 14.11 -29.89
CA GLY A 504 8.13 13.04 -30.04
C GLY A 504 7.38 13.06 -31.39
N ASN A 505 6.47 12.10 -31.59
CA ASN A 505 5.48 12.17 -32.68
C ASN A 505 4.14 12.80 -32.22
N ARG A 506 3.92 12.95 -30.91
CA ARG A 506 2.70 13.52 -30.31
C ARG A 506 3.00 14.53 -29.20
N ASP A 507 4.01 14.25 -28.35
CA ASP A 507 4.31 15.08 -27.18
C ASP A 507 5.78 15.49 -27.14
N ALA A 508 6.05 16.77 -26.84
CA ALA A 508 7.41 17.25 -26.61
C ALA A 508 7.78 17.12 -25.13
N ILE A 509 8.93 16.51 -24.84
CA ILE A 509 9.45 16.30 -23.48
C ILE A 509 10.69 17.18 -23.29
N GLU A 510 10.79 17.87 -22.16
CA GLU A 510 11.95 18.65 -21.75
C GLU A 510 12.28 18.35 -20.29
N ILE A 511 13.55 18.04 -20.00
CA ILE A 511 14.07 17.85 -18.64
C ILE A 511 15.21 18.84 -18.42
N THR A 512 15.12 19.62 -17.35
CA THR A 512 16.19 20.53 -16.90
C THR A 512 16.35 20.47 -15.39
N PHE A 513 17.50 20.93 -14.88
CA PHE A 513 17.78 21.02 -13.44
C PHE A 513 18.03 22.47 -13.06
N ARG A 514 17.28 22.97 -12.09
CA ARG A 514 17.27 24.38 -11.70
C ARG A 514 17.21 24.52 -10.20
N LYS A 515 18.17 25.21 -9.59
CA LYS A 515 18.19 25.46 -8.15
C LYS A 515 16.96 26.25 -7.70
N GLY A 516 16.27 25.77 -6.67
CA GLY A 516 15.10 26.42 -6.08
C GLY A 516 13.94 26.59 -7.07
N ALA A 517 13.80 25.70 -8.06
CA ALA A 517 12.62 25.70 -8.92
C ALA A 517 11.38 25.20 -8.17
N PHE A 518 11.53 24.29 -7.21
CA PHE A 518 10.44 23.84 -6.35
C PHE A 518 9.92 24.99 -5.50
N ASP A 519 10.80 25.63 -4.72
CA ASP A 519 10.42 26.75 -3.85
C ASP A 519 9.84 27.93 -4.64
N ARG A 520 10.45 28.28 -5.78
CA ARG A 520 9.91 29.32 -6.66
C ARG A 520 8.53 28.95 -7.17
N ARG A 521 8.32 27.72 -7.64
CA ARG A 521 7.03 27.28 -8.16
C ARG A 521 5.97 27.21 -7.07
N LEU A 522 6.32 26.75 -5.88
CA LEU A 522 5.44 26.75 -4.72
C LEU A 522 5.10 28.18 -4.27
N GLN A 523 6.08 29.08 -4.26
CA GLN A 523 5.87 30.51 -3.98
C GLN A 523 4.97 31.13 -5.03
N ASP A 524 5.19 30.89 -6.33
CA ASP A 524 4.32 31.38 -7.41
C ASP A 524 2.87 30.90 -7.21
N ILE A 525 2.69 29.62 -6.84
CA ILE A 525 1.37 29.06 -6.53
C ILE A 525 0.78 29.77 -5.31
N ARG A 526 1.54 29.95 -4.22
CA ARG A 526 1.07 30.59 -2.99
C ARG A 526 0.77 32.08 -3.17
N GLU A 527 1.53 32.80 -3.98
CA GLU A 527 1.27 34.20 -4.32
C GLU A 527 -0.02 34.32 -5.15
N ARG A 528 -0.19 33.46 -6.15
CA ARG A 528 -1.41 33.41 -6.98
C ARG A 528 -2.65 32.93 -6.22
N THR A 529 -2.47 32.07 -5.22
CA THR A 529 -3.56 31.44 -4.46
C THR A 529 -3.65 31.94 -3.02
N GLY A 530 -2.93 33.01 -2.68
CA GLY A 530 -2.82 33.52 -1.32
C GLY A 530 -4.13 34.09 -0.82
N GLU A 531 -4.90 34.70 -1.72
CA GLU A 531 -6.23 35.24 -1.46
C GLU A 531 -7.33 34.15 -1.48
N LEU A 532 -7.01 32.92 -1.92
CA LEU A 532 -7.98 31.83 -1.94
C LEU A 532 -8.16 31.24 -0.55
N GLU A 533 -9.41 30.97 -0.20
CA GLU A 533 -9.78 30.25 1.01
C GLU A 533 -9.16 28.84 1.01
N ASN A 534 -8.55 28.45 2.13
CA ASN A 534 -8.15 27.06 2.35
C ASN A 534 -9.36 26.26 2.84
N GLY A 535 -9.81 25.30 2.03
CA GLY A 535 -10.95 24.45 2.34
C GLY A 535 -10.65 23.30 3.28
N PHE A 536 -9.41 23.17 3.78
CA PHE A 536 -9.04 22.17 4.78
C PHE A 536 -9.31 22.68 6.20
N ASP A 537 -9.93 21.85 7.02
CA ASP A 537 -10.20 22.10 8.43
C ASP A 537 -9.49 21.02 9.27
N PRO A 538 -8.46 21.38 10.07
CA PRO A 538 -7.72 20.44 10.92
C PRO A 538 -8.58 19.73 11.98
N ASP A 539 -9.65 20.37 12.44
CA ASP A 539 -10.57 19.78 13.43
C ASP A 539 -11.58 18.83 12.76
N ARG A 540 -11.63 18.85 11.42
CA ARG A 540 -12.57 18.08 10.59
C ARG A 540 -11.87 17.53 9.34
N PRO A 541 -10.78 16.75 9.50
CA PRO A 541 -9.84 16.47 8.41
C PRO A 541 -10.46 15.64 7.28
N LEU A 542 -11.31 14.65 7.58
CA LEU A 542 -12.00 13.85 6.58
C LEU A 542 -13.15 14.63 5.94
N SER A 543 -13.98 15.28 6.75
CA SER A 543 -15.11 16.09 6.26
C SER A 543 -14.64 17.18 5.30
N SER A 544 -13.65 17.98 5.70
CA SER A 544 -13.15 19.11 4.90
C SER A 544 -12.44 18.67 3.62
N PHE A 545 -11.68 17.56 3.69
CA PHE A 545 -11.10 16.93 2.51
C PHE A 545 -12.18 16.48 1.51
N LEU A 546 -13.19 15.75 1.96
CA LEU A 546 -14.28 15.30 1.09
C LEU A 546 -15.12 16.47 0.58
N ALA A 547 -15.41 17.47 1.42
CA ALA A 547 -16.18 18.66 1.07
C ALA A 547 -15.50 19.45 -0.05
N PHE A 548 -14.17 19.56 -0.01
CA PHE A 548 -13.37 20.19 -1.06
C PHE A 548 -13.58 19.52 -2.42
N PHE A 549 -13.53 18.19 -2.50
CA PHE A 549 -13.78 17.46 -3.75
C PHE A 549 -15.27 17.41 -4.14
N CYS A 550 -16.17 17.87 -3.27
CA CYS A 550 -17.58 18.03 -3.55
C CYS A 550 -17.97 19.45 -4.00
N ARG A 551 -17.01 20.38 -4.12
CA ARG A 551 -17.27 21.76 -4.60
C ARG A 551 -17.51 21.77 -6.11
N GLU A 552 -18.54 22.48 -6.55
CA GLU A 552 -18.95 22.52 -7.97
C GLU A 552 -17.82 23.03 -8.87
N GLU A 553 -17.08 24.03 -8.39
CA GLU A 553 -15.95 24.63 -9.11
C GLU A 553 -14.77 23.66 -9.24
N VAL A 554 -14.49 22.88 -8.19
CA VAL A 554 -13.41 21.87 -8.17
C VAL A 554 -13.78 20.67 -9.05
N ILE A 555 -15.03 20.23 -8.96
CA ILE A 555 -15.57 19.12 -9.75
C ILE A 555 -15.56 19.44 -11.23
N ALA A 556 -16.06 20.61 -11.62
CA ALA A 556 -16.12 21.04 -13.01
C ALA A 556 -14.71 20.98 -13.64
N GLU A 557 -13.72 21.47 -12.91
CA GLU A 557 -12.33 21.42 -13.33
C GLU A 557 -11.77 19.98 -13.40
N LEU A 558 -11.97 19.14 -12.39
CA LEU A 558 -11.49 17.74 -12.41
C LEU A 558 -12.11 16.91 -13.53
N VAL A 559 -13.39 17.12 -13.85
CA VAL A 559 -14.10 16.37 -14.89
C VAL A 559 -13.75 16.87 -16.29
N ASP A 560 -13.73 18.18 -16.50
CA ASP A 560 -13.42 18.79 -17.80
C ASP A 560 -11.92 18.70 -18.14
N GLU A 561 -11.04 18.73 -17.13
CA GLU A 561 -9.59 18.72 -17.33
C GLU A 561 -8.92 17.35 -17.19
N VAL A 562 -9.33 16.50 -16.24
CA VAL A 562 -8.61 15.24 -15.95
C VAL A 562 -9.32 14.03 -16.57
N VAL A 563 -10.63 13.89 -16.37
CA VAL A 563 -11.38 12.69 -16.80
C VAL A 563 -11.58 12.65 -18.32
N ALA A 564 -11.94 13.78 -18.94
CA ALA A 564 -12.14 13.86 -20.38
C ALA A 564 -10.84 13.70 -21.21
N ARG A 565 -9.66 13.92 -20.60
CA ARG A 565 -8.39 14.06 -21.32
C ARG A 565 -7.41 12.90 -21.09
N VAL A 566 -7.45 12.24 -19.93
CA VAL A 566 -6.70 10.98 -19.68
C VAL A 566 -7.32 9.80 -20.44
N TYR A 567 -8.64 9.84 -20.66
CA TYR A 567 -9.36 8.84 -21.44
C TYR A 567 -9.66 9.39 -22.84
N GLU A 568 -8.64 9.42 -23.72
CA GLU A 568 -8.71 9.86 -25.13
C GLU A 568 -9.69 9.07 -26.04
N SER A 569 -10.69 8.33 -25.52
CA SER A 569 -11.62 7.59 -26.38
C SER A 569 -13.04 7.36 -25.81
N LYS A 570 -14.03 7.79 -26.61
CA LYS A 570 -15.36 7.17 -26.77
C LYS A 570 -16.31 7.15 -25.56
N LYS A 571 -16.75 8.30 -25.07
CA LYS A 571 -18.03 8.39 -24.33
C LYS A 571 -19.07 9.14 -25.15
N SER A 572 -20.32 8.71 -25.12
CA SER A 572 -21.42 9.38 -25.83
C SER A 572 -21.88 10.63 -25.07
N ASP A 573 -22.54 11.56 -25.76
CA ASP A 573 -23.13 12.77 -25.15
C ASP A 573 -24.07 12.42 -23.97
N GLU A 574 -24.73 11.27 -24.03
CA GLU A 574 -25.63 10.74 -23.00
C GLU A 574 -24.88 10.31 -21.72
N GLU A 575 -23.67 9.74 -21.85
CA GLU A 575 -22.81 9.39 -20.72
C GLU A 575 -22.22 10.65 -20.05
N MET A 576 -21.92 11.68 -20.84
CA MET A 576 -21.45 12.98 -20.33
C MET A 576 -22.54 13.72 -19.57
N GLU A 577 -23.78 13.70 -20.07
CA GLU A 577 -24.93 14.30 -19.37
C GLU A 577 -25.26 13.54 -18.06
N THR A 578 -25.10 12.22 -18.06
CA THR A 578 -25.22 11.39 -16.85
C THR A 578 -24.16 11.74 -15.81
N ILE A 579 -22.90 11.94 -16.23
CA ILE A 579 -21.82 12.39 -15.35
C ILE A 579 -22.19 13.76 -14.77
N LYS A 580 -22.54 14.75 -15.60
CA LYS A 580 -22.94 16.09 -15.13
C LYS A 580 -24.09 16.06 -14.12
N ASN A 581 -25.09 15.21 -14.33
CA ASN A 581 -26.19 15.05 -13.37
C ASN A 581 -25.75 14.34 -12.07
N GLN A 582 -24.80 13.40 -12.13
CA GLN A 582 -24.18 12.83 -10.92
C GLN A 582 -23.36 13.88 -10.15
N LEU A 583 -22.71 14.82 -10.83
CA LEU A 583 -21.94 15.90 -10.20
C LEU A 583 -22.82 16.87 -9.42
N LYS A 584 -24.05 17.15 -9.89
CA LYS A 584 -25.03 17.99 -9.16
C LYS A 584 -25.42 17.40 -7.79
N THR A 585 -25.34 16.08 -7.62
CA THR A 585 -25.60 15.42 -6.33
C THR A 585 -24.45 15.59 -5.33
N LEU A 586 -23.24 15.94 -5.80
CA LEU A 586 -22.10 16.22 -4.93
C LEU A 586 -22.22 17.58 -4.25
N THR A 587 -22.89 18.57 -4.85
CA THR A 587 -23.20 19.85 -4.20
C THR A 587 -24.05 19.67 -2.94
N LEU A 588 -24.98 18.69 -2.95
CA LEU A 588 -25.74 18.30 -1.76
C LEU A 588 -24.86 17.60 -0.72
N ALA A 589 -24.01 16.66 -1.17
CA ALA A 589 -23.07 15.99 -0.29
C ALA A 589 -22.17 16.99 0.43
N ARG A 590 -21.71 18.05 -0.27
CA ARG A 590 -20.96 19.15 0.31
C ARG A 590 -21.73 19.85 1.44
N LYS A 591 -22.99 20.27 1.23
CA LYS A 591 -23.76 20.96 2.28
C LYS A 591 -23.86 20.13 3.56
N LEU A 592 -24.08 18.82 3.43
CA LEU A 592 -24.13 17.90 4.57
C LEU A 592 -22.76 17.73 5.23
N LEU A 593 -21.69 17.62 4.43
CA LEU A 593 -20.31 17.58 4.91
C LEU A 593 -19.97 18.87 5.69
N ASP A 594 -20.22 20.04 5.11
CA ASP A 594 -19.97 21.34 5.74
C ASP A 594 -20.73 21.47 7.08
N ALA A 595 -21.95 20.92 7.14
CA ALA A 595 -22.80 20.94 8.33
C ALA A 595 -22.45 19.89 9.40
N GLY A 596 -21.43 19.06 9.21
CA GLY A 596 -20.98 18.14 10.26
C GLY A 596 -21.47 16.70 10.15
N VAL A 597 -22.01 16.28 9.00
CA VAL A 597 -22.61 14.93 8.89
C VAL A 597 -21.63 13.79 9.20
N LEU A 598 -20.32 13.98 8.94
CA LEU A 598 -19.27 13.01 9.23
C LEU A 598 -18.41 13.40 10.46
N GLN A 599 -18.85 14.36 11.27
CA GLN A 599 -18.12 14.74 12.49
C GLN A 599 -17.77 13.53 13.38
N PRO A 600 -18.68 12.55 13.59
CA PRO A 600 -18.32 11.37 14.39
C PRO A 600 -17.15 10.55 13.83
N ILE A 601 -16.89 10.61 12.52
CA ILE A 601 -15.71 9.98 11.90
C ILE A 601 -14.48 10.86 12.07
N ASP A 602 -14.63 12.19 11.92
CA ASP A 602 -13.53 13.12 12.16
C ASP A 602 -13.00 13.02 13.60
N ASP A 603 -13.89 12.88 14.57
CA ASP A 603 -13.55 12.71 15.99
C ASP A 603 -12.67 11.46 16.20
N LEU A 604 -12.98 10.34 15.54
CA LEU A 604 -12.18 9.10 15.61
C LEU A 604 -10.73 9.28 15.15
N TYR A 605 -10.48 10.17 14.18
CA TYR A 605 -9.15 10.43 13.64
C TYR A 605 -8.42 11.59 14.33
N THR A 606 -9.13 12.42 15.09
CA THR A 606 -8.58 13.61 15.76
C THR A 606 -8.39 13.43 17.25
N GLU A 607 -8.88 12.33 17.83
CA GLU A 607 -8.52 11.94 19.19
C GLU A 607 -6.99 11.87 19.31
N PRO A 608 -6.38 12.64 20.22
CA PRO A 608 -4.94 12.61 20.38
C PRO A 608 -4.54 11.19 20.76
N GLU A 609 -3.68 10.56 19.95
CA GLU A 609 -2.94 9.37 20.36
C GLU A 609 -2.39 9.68 21.75
N SER A 610 -3.00 9.09 22.78
CA SER A 610 -2.42 9.12 24.11
C SER A 610 -1.02 8.53 23.92
N GLN A 611 0.02 9.30 24.23
CA GLN A 611 1.40 8.79 24.31
C GLN A 611 1.40 7.62 25.29
N LYS A 612 1.11 6.42 24.81
CA LYS A 612 1.18 5.17 25.55
C LYS A 612 2.61 4.67 25.39
N ASP A 613 3.42 4.92 26.43
CA ASP A 613 4.71 4.27 26.55
C ASP A 613 4.48 2.75 26.74
N ALA A 614 5.08 1.95 25.85
CA ALA A 614 5.06 0.48 25.80
C ALA A 614 3.67 -0.18 25.63
N GLU A 615 3.15 -0.17 24.41
CA GLU A 615 1.99 -0.99 24.02
C GLU A 615 2.34 -2.49 23.98
N PHE A 616 1.36 -3.32 24.36
CA PHE A 616 1.42 -4.77 24.21
C PHE A 616 1.30 -5.14 22.72
N ASP A 617 2.36 -5.68 22.11
CA ASP A 617 2.41 -5.98 20.67
C ASP A 617 2.27 -7.48 20.42
N VAL A 618 1.17 -7.91 19.78
CA VAL A 618 1.01 -9.29 19.32
C VAL A 618 1.63 -9.38 17.92
N PRO A 619 2.70 -10.17 17.74
CA PRO A 619 3.42 -10.17 16.49
C PRO A 619 2.53 -10.71 15.36
N THR A 620 2.48 -9.96 14.27
CA THR A 620 1.64 -10.29 13.11
C THR A 620 2.24 -11.45 12.32
N ASN A 621 1.46 -12.50 12.06
CA ASN A 621 1.88 -13.59 11.17
C ASN A 621 1.76 -13.16 9.69
N ILE A 622 2.73 -12.41 9.18
CA ILE A 622 2.85 -12.19 7.73
C ILE A 622 3.73 -13.32 7.17
N SER A 623 3.10 -14.31 6.54
CA SER A 623 3.83 -15.42 5.94
C SER A 623 4.71 -14.91 4.79
N PRO A 624 5.97 -15.36 4.65
CA PRO A 624 6.82 -15.05 3.48
C PRO A 624 6.25 -15.55 2.14
N SER A 625 5.19 -16.35 2.13
CA SER A 625 4.42 -16.73 0.93
C SER A 625 3.56 -15.61 0.38
N ASP A 626 3.32 -14.56 1.17
CA ASP A 626 2.52 -13.38 0.83
C ASP A 626 3.30 -12.38 -0.06
N LYS A 627 4.04 -12.90 -1.05
CA LYS A 627 5.00 -12.14 -1.88
C LYS A 627 4.36 -11.08 -2.80
N GLN A 628 3.05 -10.87 -2.71
CA GLN A 628 2.29 -9.89 -3.47
C GLN A 628 1.11 -9.32 -2.67
N LEU A 629 1.29 -8.95 -1.39
CA LEU A 629 0.31 -8.03 -0.80
C LEU A 629 0.35 -6.72 -1.61
N ASN A 630 -0.66 -6.54 -2.45
CA ASN A 630 -0.93 -5.25 -3.06
C ASN A 630 -1.48 -4.30 -1.99
N LEU A 631 -1.47 -2.98 -2.26
CA LEU A 631 -1.96 -1.96 -1.34
C LEU A 631 -3.36 -2.30 -0.78
N ALA A 632 -4.21 -2.91 -1.61
CA ALA A 632 -5.56 -3.29 -1.24
C ALA A 632 -5.63 -4.33 -0.12
N ALA A 633 -4.77 -5.35 -0.14
CA ALA A 633 -4.72 -6.35 0.93
C ALA A 633 -4.28 -5.74 2.26
N ILE A 634 -3.39 -4.73 2.24
CA ILE A 634 -2.97 -4.00 3.45
C ILE A 634 -4.15 -3.17 3.98
N TYR A 635 -4.79 -2.37 3.11
CA TYR A 635 -5.97 -1.59 3.48
C TYR A 635 -7.10 -2.47 4.00
N ALA A 636 -7.31 -3.65 3.40
CA ALA A 636 -8.35 -4.57 3.80
C ALA A 636 -8.15 -5.09 5.23
N ARG A 637 -6.90 -5.31 5.65
CA ARG A 637 -6.62 -5.73 7.04
C ARG A 637 -6.97 -4.64 8.04
N VAL A 638 -6.57 -3.39 7.77
CA VAL A 638 -6.93 -2.23 8.61
C VAL A 638 -8.43 -1.98 8.59
N ALA A 639 -9.08 -2.09 7.43
CA ALA A 639 -10.52 -1.89 7.33
C ALA A 639 -11.30 -2.88 8.21
N VAL A 640 -10.86 -4.15 8.32
CA VAL A 640 -11.53 -5.15 9.16
C VAL A 640 -11.53 -4.77 10.64
N THR A 641 -10.48 -4.11 11.15
CA THR A 641 -10.37 -3.75 12.58
C THR A 641 -11.37 -2.66 12.96
N MET A 642 -11.65 -1.73 12.05
CA MET A 642 -12.63 -0.64 12.24
C MET A 642 -14.10 -1.10 12.33
N ALA A 643 -14.41 -2.37 12.04
CA ALA A 643 -15.79 -2.82 11.90
C ALA A 643 -16.63 -2.64 13.17
N ASP A 644 -16.04 -2.92 14.34
CA ASP A 644 -16.72 -2.88 15.64
C ASP A 644 -17.00 -1.45 16.12
N GLU A 645 -16.24 -0.45 15.65
CA GLU A 645 -16.51 0.97 15.91
C GLU A 645 -17.55 1.54 14.94
N LEU A 646 -17.47 1.13 13.67
CA LEU A 646 -18.31 1.67 12.61
C LEU A 646 -19.75 1.15 12.66
N PHE A 647 -19.94 -0.13 12.98
CA PHE A 647 -21.22 -0.81 12.80
C PHE A 647 -21.57 -1.71 13.99
N PRO A 648 -22.88 -1.81 14.32
CA PRO A 648 -23.34 -2.79 15.30
C PRO A 648 -22.97 -4.21 14.90
N ARG A 649 -22.44 -4.97 15.86
CA ARG A 649 -22.01 -6.35 15.68
C ARG A 649 -23.16 -7.20 15.15
N ASN A 650 -22.89 -8.08 14.18
CA ASN A 650 -23.88 -8.92 13.47
C ASN A 650 -24.91 -8.16 12.63
N SER A 651 -24.84 -6.83 12.51
CA SER A 651 -25.61 -6.13 11.48
C SER A 651 -25.13 -6.55 10.08
N TRP A 652 -25.97 -6.35 9.06
CA TRP A 652 -25.59 -6.69 7.70
C TRP A 652 -24.39 -5.86 7.20
N LEU A 653 -24.29 -4.57 7.58
CA LEU A 653 -23.15 -3.72 7.23
C LEU A 653 -21.85 -4.19 7.88
N TRP A 654 -21.90 -4.51 9.18
CA TRP A 654 -20.76 -5.09 9.88
C TRP A 654 -20.26 -6.36 9.19
N THR A 655 -21.20 -7.25 8.84
CA THR A 655 -20.92 -8.51 8.16
C THR A 655 -20.29 -8.28 6.79
N VAL A 656 -20.94 -7.46 5.94
CA VAL A 656 -20.47 -7.18 4.58
C VAL A 656 -19.10 -6.51 4.58
N TRP A 657 -18.87 -5.57 5.51
CA TRP A 657 -17.61 -4.87 5.65
C TRP A 657 -16.46 -5.83 5.98
N ARG A 658 -16.65 -6.68 7.00
CA ARG A 658 -15.66 -7.69 7.40
C ARG A 658 -15.40 -8.71 6.31
N GLU A 659 -16.45 -9.26 5.68
CA GLU A 659 -16.27 -10.28 4.65
C GLU A 659 -15.58 -9.72 3.40
N ALA A 660 -15.85 -8.47 3.03
CA ALA A 660 -15.13 -7.79 1.95
C ALA A 660 -13.64 -7.67 2.30
N GLY A 661 -13.32 -7.24 3.53
CA GLY A 661 -11.96 -7.11 4.02
C GLY A 661 -11.20 -8.45 4.08
N PHE A 662 -11.80 -9.48 4.70
CA PHE A 662 -11.21 -10.82 4.73
C PHE A 662 -10.98 -11.38 3.33
N THR A 663 -11.91 -11.17 2.40
CA THR A 663 -11.79 -11.66 1.02
C THR A 663 -10.64 -10.96 0.29
N VAL A 664 -10.55 -9.63 0.36
CA VAL A 664 -9.45 -8.85 -0.28
C VAL A 664 -8.10 -9.19 0.35
N ALA A 665 -8.07 -9.54 1.64
CA ALA A 665 -6.88 -10.04 2.32
C ALA A 665 -6.56 -11.53 2.04
N GLY A 666 -7.31 -12.21 1.17
CA GLY A 666 -7.09 -13.62 0.79
C GLY A 666 -7.52 -14.64 1.85
N LYS A 667 -8.35 -14.23 2.83
CA LYS A 667 -8.76 -15.01 4.01
C LYS A 667 -10.28 -15.20 4.12
N GLY A 668 -11.01 -15.01 3.01
CA GLY A 668 -12.48 -15.14 2.91
C GLY A 668 -13.04 -16.57 2.97
N LYS A 669 -12.48 -17.45 3.80
CA LYS A 669 -12.95 -18.86 3.91
C LYS A 669 -14.40 -18.97 4.38
N TYR A 670 -14.89 -17.99 5.14
CA TYR A 670 -16.26 -17.93 5.65
C TYR A 670 -17.20 -17.11 4.75
N THR A 671 -16.69 -16.40 3.74
CA THR A 671 -17.50 -15.53 2.87
C THR A 671 -18.62 -16.30 2.20
N GLY A 672 -18.35 -17.49 1.65
CA GLY A 672 -19.38 -18.32 1.01
C GLY A 672 -20.52 -18.72 1.97
N PRO A 673 -20.22 -19.41 3.09
CA PRO A 673 -21.20 -19.71 4.13
C PRO A 673 -21.92 -18.48 4.67
N GLN A 674 -21.23 -17.36 4.88
CA GLN A 674 -21.83 -16.12 5.37
C GLN A 674 -22.81 -15.53 4.35
N LEU A 675 -22.49 -15.56 3.06
CA LEU A 675 -23.42 -15.18 2.00
C LEU A 675 -24.67 -16.09 1.98
N GLN A 676 -24.50 -17.39 2.23
CA GLN A 676 -25.64 -18.31 2.35
C GLN A 676 -26.54 -17.94 3.54
N VAL A 677 -25.96 -17.68 4.72
CA VAL A 677 -26.69 -17.22 5.91
C VAL A 677 -27.44 -15.91 5.61
N LEU A 678 -26.78 -14.94 4.97
CA LEU A 678 -27.41 -13.68 4.56
C LEU A 678 -28.57 -13.89 3.57
N TYR A 679 -28.42 -14.82 2.62
CA TYR A 679 -29.45 -15.14 1.63
C TYR A 679 -30.68 -15.82 2.26
N GLU A 680 -30.45 -16.78 3.16
CA GLU A 680 -31.51 -17.56 3.83
C GLU A 680 -32.22 -16.78 4.94
N SER A 681 -31.52 -15.85 5.59
CA SER A 681 -32.08 -15.00 6.63
C SER A 681 -33.32 -14.24 6.14
N ARG A 682 -34.25 -14.01 7.08
CA ARG A 682 -35.43 -13.16 6.89
C ARG A 682 -35.32 -11.85 7.66
N ASP A 683 -34.20 -11.65 8.34
CA ASP A 683 -33.89 -10.51 9.20
C ASP A 683 -33.23 -9.37 8.43
N PHE A 684 -33.10 -9.50 7.10
CA PHE A 684 -32.56 -8.47 6.22
C PHE A 684 -33.59 -8.08 5.18
N GLY A 685 -33.54 -6.81 4.82
CA GLY A 685 -34.45 -6.17 3.88
C GLY A 685 -33.85 -5.99 2.48
N PRO A 686 -34.55 -5.23 1.64
CA PRO A 686 -34.22 -5.05 0.23
C PRO A 686 -32.93 -4.23 0.00
N ALA A 687 -32.53 -3.36 0.93
CA ALA A 687 -31.33 -2.53 0.80
C ALA A 687 -30.06 -3.36 1.04
N CYS A 688 -30.06 -4.27 2.02
CA CYS A 688 -28.98 -5.23 2.22
C CYS A 688 -28.76 -6.08 0.96
N TYR A 689 -29.83 -6.63 0.40
CA TYR A 689 -29.77 -7.45 -0.80
C TYR A 689 -29.33 -6.69 -2.06
N LEU A 690 -29.69 -5.42 -2.17
CA LEU A 690 -29.18 -4.54 -3.23
C LEU A 690 -27.68 -4.30 -3.08
N ALA A 691 -27.20 -4.02 -1.87
CA ALA A 691 -25.77 -3.81 -1.61
C ALA A 691 -24.94 -5.05 -1.94
N LEU A 692 -25.37 -6.22 -1.47
CA LEU A 692 -24.74 -7.51 -1.77
C LEU A 692 -24.76 -7.81 -3.29
N GLY A 693 -25.90 -7.60 -3.95
CA GLY A 693 -26.00 -7.76 -5.39
C GLY A 693 -25.02 -6.86 -6.15
N ALA A 694 -24.93 -5.58 -5.78
CA ALA A 694 -24.02 -4.63 -6.40
C ALA A 694 -22.54 -4.97 -6.19
N LEU A 695 -22.15 -5.43 -5.00
CA LEU A 695 -20.77 -5.87 -4.71
C LEU A 695 -20.39 -7.13 -5.49
N LEU A 696 -21.32 -8.09 -5.60
CA LEU A 696 -21.09 -9.36 -6.29
C LEU A 696 -21.18 -9.25 -7.81
N GLU A 697 -21.73 -8.16 -8.35
CA GLU A 697 -22.04 -8.01 -9.78
C GLU A 697 -20.88 -8.39 -10.71
N ARG A 698 -19.67 -7.90 -10.41
CA ARG A 698 -18.50 -8.11 -11.28
C ARG A 698 -17.79 -9.44 -11.02
N VAL A 699 -18.02 -10.04 -9.86
CA VAL A 699 -17.19 -11.13 -9.31
C VAL A 699 -17.96 -12.45 -9.36
N GLN A 700 -19.23 -12.44 -8.96
CA GLN A 700 -20.15 -13.58 -8.98
C GLN A 700 -21.52 -13.15 -9.53
N PRO A 701 -21.64 -12.91 -10.86
CA PRO A 701 -22.86 -12.39 -11.47
C PRO A 701 -24.13 -13.21 -11.15
N ARG A 702 -23.99 -14.54 -11.06
CA ARG A 702 -25.12 -15.43 -10.68
C ARG A 702 -25.58 -15.21 -9.24
N MET A 703 -24.65 -15.07 -8.29
CA MET A 703 -25.01 -14.76 -6.90
C MET A 703 -25.62 -13.37 -6.79
N SER A 704 -25.09 -12.39 -7.52
CA SER A 704 -25.71 -11.07 -7.66
C SER A 704 -27.17 -11.16 -8.11
N GLN A 705 -27.47 -11.97 -9.15
CA GLN A 705 -28.84 -12.17 -9.62
C GLN A 705 -29.75 -12.86 -8.58
N LEU A 706 -29.22 -13.80 -7.79
CA LEU A 706 -29.97 -14.48 -6.74
C LEU A 706 -30.33 -13.51 -5.60
N PHE A 707 -29.35 -12.77 -5.08
CA PHE A 707 -29.60 -11.73 -4.07
C PHE A 707 -30.55 -10.66 -4.59
N ALA A 708 -30.41 -10.25 -5.84
CA ALA A 708 -31.32 -9.31 -6.46
C ALA A 708 -32.77 -9.85 -6.54
N SER A 709 -32.92 -11.13 -6.90
CA SER A 709 -34.23 -11.80 -6.92
C SER A 709 -34.85 -11.92 -5.53
N ARG A 710 -34.02 -12.21 -4.52
CA ARG A 710 -34.41 -12.31 -3.11
C ARG A 710 -34.89 -10.96 -2.57
N GLY A 711 -34.15 -9.88 -2.84
CA GLY A 711 -34.55 -8.52 -2.45
C GLY A 711 -35.89 -8.10 -3.03
N LEU A 712 -36.22 -8.54 -4.25
CA LEU A 712 -37.52 -8.26 -4.88
C LEU A 712 -38.71 -8.98 -4.21
N TRP A 713 -38.48 -9.97 -3.34
CA TRP A 713 -39.54 -10.63 -2.57
C TRP A 713 -39.87 -9.92 -1.26
N SER A 714 -39.03 -9.00 -0.81
CA SER A 714 -39.11 -8.37 0.51
C SER A 714 -38.96 -6.84 0.36
N THR A 715 -39.96 -6.17 -0.22
CA THR A 715 -39.89 -4.73 -0.58
C THR A 715 -40.93 -3.86 0.13
N ASP A 716 -41.60 -4.38 1.14
CA ASP A 716 -42.48 -3.55 1.97
C ASP A 716 -41.67 -2.71 2.99
N ALA A 717 -42.34 -1.74 3.63
CA ALA A 717 -41.69 -0.88 4.60
C ALA A 717 -41.17 -1.67 5.82
N ALA A 718 -41.87 -2.72 6.24
CA ALA A 718 -41.46 -3.56 7.37
C ALA A 718 -40.16 -4.31 7.09
N ASP A 719 -39.96 -4.76 5.84
CA ASP A 719 -38.71 -5.35 5.39
C ASP A 719 -37.58 -4.32 5.34
N PHE A 720 -37.85 -3.11 4.87
CA PHE A 720 -36.86 -2.03 4.88
C PHE A 720 -36.41 -1.65 6.31
N ARG A 721 -37.31 -1.67 7.31
CA ARG A 721 -36.94 -1.41 8.72
C ARG A 721 -35.83 -2.32 9.22
N LYS A 722 -35.86 -3.59 8.81
CA LYS A 722 -34.84 -4.58 9.20
C LYS A 722 -33.43 -4.16 8.78
N ASP A 723 -33.29 -3.40 7.69
CA ASP A 723 -32.00 -2.93 7.19
C ASP A 723 -31.48 -1.69 7.93
N TYR A 724 -32.35 -0.74 8.27
CA TYR A 724 -31.93 0.54 8.83
C TYR A 724 -31.96 0.59 10.36
N GLU A 725 -32.85 -0.16 11.02
CA GLU A 725 -33.04 -0.10 12.48
C GLU A 725 -31.75 -0.43 13.26
N PRO A 726 -30.96 -1.46 12.89
CA PRO A 726 -29.67 -1.70 13.55
C PRO A 726 -28.73 -0.50 13.45
N LEU A 727 -28.78 0.23 12.33
CA LEU A 727 -27.86 1.33 12.02
C LEU A 727 -28.22 2.62 12.76
N MET A 728 -29.30 2.63 13.54
CA MET A 728 -29.71 3.78 14.33
C MET A 728 -29.02 3.87 15.70
N ASP A 729 -28.32 2.81 16.12
CA ASP A 729 -27.64 2.80 17.41
C ASP A 729 -26.47 3.81 17.42
N ARG A 730 -26.59 4.78 18.33
CA ARG A 730 -25.67 5.93 18.47
C ARG A 730 -24.34 5.57 19.13
N GLN A 731 -24.22 4.36 19.67
CA GLN A 731 -22.93 3.86 20.16
C GLN A 731 -21.96 3.63 19.00
N TYR A 732 -22.46 3.48 17.77
CA TYR A 732 -21.67 3.27 16.58
C TYR A 732 -21.62 4.52 15.70
N VAL A 733 -20.50 4.68 15.00
CA VAL A 733 -20.22 5.87 14.18
C VAL A 733 -21.29 6.07 13.10
N VAL A 734 -21.81 5.00 12.49
CA VAL A 734 -22.87 5.08 11.47
C VAL A 734 -24.18 5.68 12.02
N GLY A 735 -24.58 5.30 13.24
CA GLY A 735 -25.80 5.79 13.86
C GLY A 735 -25.67 7.23 14.34
N ALA A 736 -24.50 7.58 14.85
CA ALA A 736 -24.16 8.98 15.14
C ALA A 736 -24.23 9.84 13.87
N CYS A 737 -23.68 9.38 12.74
CA CYS A 737 -23.78 10.06 11.45
C CYS A 737 -25.23 10.22 10.97
N LEU A 738 -26.06 9.16 11.08
CA LEU A 738 -27.47 9.19 10.66
C LEU A 738 -28.28 10.20 11.49
N LEU A 739 -28.09 10.20 12.81
CA LEU A 739 -28.74 11.18 13.69
C LEU A 739 -28.29 12.60 13.33
N GLN A 740 -27.00 12.81 13.10
CA GLN A 740 -26.47 14.11 12.74
C GLN A 740 -27.05 14.59 11.40
N ALA A 741 -27.08 13.74 10.37
CA ALA A 741 -27.75 14.03 9.11
C ALA A 741 -29.23 14.42 9.30
N SER A 742 -29.94 13.70 10.16
CA SER A 742 -31.37 13.93 10.41
C SER A 742 -31.64 15.24 11.14
N LYS A 743 -30.78 15.62 12.10
CA LYS A 743 -30.86 16.93 12.77
C LYS A 743 -30.68 18.07 11.76
N LEU A 744 -29.67 17.95 10.91
CA LEU A 744 -29.37 18.93 9.88
C LEU A 744 -30.53 19.08 8.90
N ILE A 745 -31.10 17.98 8.40
CA ILE A 745 -32.25 18.02 7.48
C ILE A 745 -33.47 18.68 8.15
N ARG A 746 -33.70 18.41 9.44
CA ARG A 746 -34.82 19.00 10.18
C ARG A 746 -34.71 20.53 10.29
N GLU A 747 -33.50 21.06 10.39
CA GLU A 747 -33.20 22.49 10.51
C GLU A 747 -33.32 23.26 9.19
N LEU A 748 -33.31 22.57 8.04
CA LEU A 748 -33.46 23.20 6.73
C LEU A 748 -34.86 23.78 6.53
N ASP A 749 -34.96 24.95 5.92
CA ASP A 749 -36.27 25.51 5.59
C ASP A 749 -36.90 24.86 4.34
N ALA A 750 -38.17 25.19 4.07
CA ALA A 750 -38.91 24.62 2.95
C ALA A 750 -38.37 25.01 1.58
N GLU A 751 -37.71 26.16 1.44
CA GLU A 751 -37.06 26.57 0.18
C GLU A 751 -35.73 25.83 -0.02
N GLU A 752 -34.96 25.61 1.04
CA GLU A 752 -33.73 24.83 1.02
C GLU A 752 -33.98 23.37 0.65
N ILE A 753 -34.99 22.74 1.27
CA ILE A 753 -35.40 21.36 0.96
C ILE A 753 -35.86 21.28 -0.50
N ARG A 754 -36.71 22.20 -0.96
CA ARG A 754 -37.19 22.23 -2.35
C ARG A 754 -36.03 22.38 -3.33
N GLY A 755 -35.10 23.28 -3.05
CA GLY A 755 -33.91 23.49 -3.88
C GLY A 755 -32.99 22.27 -3.98
N ILE A 756 -33.03 21.36 -2.99
CA ILE A 756 -32.33 20.07 -3.04
C ILE A 756 -33.14 19.06 -3.84
N VAL A 757 -34.43 18.93 -3.54
CA VAL A 757 -35.37 17.99 -4.19
C VAL A 757 -35.40 18.19 -5.70
N ASP A 758 -35.46 19.43 -6.18
CA ASP A 758 -35.49 19.79 -7.61
C ASP A 758 -34.21 19.37 -8.38
N ARG A 759 -33.13 18.99 -7.68
CA ARG A 759 -31.84 18.59 -8.27
C ARG A 759 -31.60 17.08 -8.23
N LEU A 760 -32.44 16.34 -7.52
CA LEU A 760 -32.38 14.89 -7.44
C LEU A 760 -33.28 14.27 -8.52
N PRO A 761 -33.00 13.04 -9.00
CA PRO A 761 -33.99 12.30 -9.77
C PRO A 761 -35.31 12.19 -8.98
N ASP A 762 -36.44 12.24 -9.68
CA ASP A 762 -37.79 12.38 -9.10
C ASP A 762 -38.04 11.45 -7.90
N GLU A 763 -37.59 10.19 -7.97
CA GLU A 763 -37.79 9.22 -6.90
C GLU A 763 -36.95 9.52 -5.64
N TYR A 764 -35.71 9.97 -5.81
CA TYR A 764 -34.86 10.39 -4.68
C TYR A 764 -35.33 11.72 -4.10
N GLY A 765 -35.81 12.64 -4.95
CA GLY A 765 -36.40 13.90 -4.54
C GLY A 765 -37.67 13.68 -3.70
N ALA A 766 -38.57 12.81 -4.16
CA ALA A 766 -39.79 12.46 -3.43
C ALA A 766 -39.49 11.80 -2.06
N CYS A 767 -38.51 10.88 -2.01
CA CYS A 767 -38.04 10.31 -0.75
C CYS A 767 -37.53 11.39 0.22
N LEU A 768 -36.62 12.26 -0.23
CA LEU A 768 -36.03 13.28 0.64
C LEU A 768 -37.08 14.27 1.14
N GLN A 769 -38.02 14.69 0.28
CA GLN A 769 -39.12 15.58 0.66
C GLN A 769 -40.00 14.93 1.74
N ALA A 770 -40.36 13.65 1.58
CA ALA A 770 -41.17 12.92 2.54
C ALA A 770 -40.44 12.73 3.88
N PHE A 771 -39.14 12.43 3.83
CA PHE A 771 -38.29 12.33 5.01
C PHE A 771 -38.26 13.65 5.79
N ALA A 772 -37.97 14.76 5.11
CA ALA A 772 -37.88 16.07 5.74
C ALA A 772 -39.23 16.53 6.33
N ASN A 773 -40.33 16.34 5.59
CA ASN A 773 -41.67 16.69 6.06
C ASN A 773 -42.05 15.93 7.35
N GLU A 774 -41.69 14.65 7.45
CA GLU A 774 -41.98 13.85 8.65
C GLU A 774 -41.13 14.32 9.84
N LEU A 775 -39.84 14.60 9.63
CA LEU A 775 -38.97 15.16 10.68
C LEU A 775 -39.45 16.53 11.18
N GLN A 776 -40.07 17.33 10.31
CA GLN A 776 -40.58 18.67 10.61
C GLN A 776 -42.05 18.69 11.05
N SER A 777 -42.72 17.54 11.08
CA SER A 777 -44.17 17.46 11.35
C SER A 777 -44.55 17.77 12.81
N ASP A 778 -43.62 17.58 13.75
CA ASP A 778 -43.83 17.81 15.18
C ASP A 778 -42.54 18.28 15.86
N ASP A 779 -42.39 19.60 16.04
CA ASP A 779 -41.26 20.25 16.71
C ASP A 779 -41.04 19.78 18.16
N SER A 780 -42.06 19.21 18.81
CA SER A 780 -41.94 18.71 20.18
C SER A 780 -41.34 17.29 20.28
N ARG A 781 -41.39 16.51 19.18
CA ARG A 781 -40.80 15.18 19.11
C ARG A 781 -39.28 15.29 18.93
N ALA A 782 -38.50 14.56 19.72
CA ALA A 782 -37.05 14.49 19.54
C ALA A 782 -36.70 13.91 18.16
N THR A 783 -35.68 14.46 17.48
CA THR A 783 -35.32 14.06 16.09
C THR A 783 -35.09 12.55 15.98
N GLU A 784 -34.40 11.96 16.96
CA GLU A 784 -34.14 10.52 17.03
C GLU A 784 -35.42 9.66 16.98
N GLN A 785 -36.50 10.12 17.63
CA GLN A 785 -37.79 9.42 17.65
C GLN A 785 -38.57 9.60 16.34
N ALA A 786 -38.24 10.61 15.53
CA ALA A 786 -38.89 10.88 14.25
C ALA A 786 -38.23 10.13 13.08
N ILE A 787 -36.96 9.74 13.20
CA ILE A 787 -36.20 9.06 12.13
C ILE A 787 -36.89 7.81 11.58
N PRO A 788 -37.42 6.87 12.38
CA PRO A 788 -38.02 5.64 11.84
C PRO A 788 -39.24 5.95 10.95
N ALA A 789 -40.12 6.83 11.43
CA ALA A 789 -41.27 7.26 10.66
C ALA A 789 -40.84 7.99 9.37
N ALA A 790 -39.80 8.82 9.45
CA ALA A 790 -39.27 9.54 8.29
C ALA A 790 -38.67 8.60 7.24
N LEU A 791 -37.92 7.57 7.65
CA LEU A 791 -37.38 6.54 6.77
C LEU A 791 -38.49 5.73 6.10
N ASP A 792 -39.54 5.37 6.83
CA ASP A 792 -40.71 4.68 6.26
C ASP A 792 -41.42 5.55 5.22
N ARG A 793 -41.60 6.86 5.50
CA ARG A 793 -42.17 7.81 4.55
C ARG A 793 -41.32 7.97 3.31
N CYS A 794 -39.99 8.06 3.45
CA CYS A 794 -39.07 8.08 2.31
C CYS A 794 -39.17 6.80 1.47
N TRP A 795 -39.27 5.64 2.13
CA TRP A 795 -39.43 4.35 1.46
C TRP A 795 -40.64 4.35 0.53
N ASP A 796 -41.81 4.72 1.06
CA ASP A 796 -43.07 4.73 0.32
C ASP A 796 -43.13 5.82 -0.77
N ALA A 797 -42.46 6.95 -0.56
CA ALA A 797 -42.52 8.10 -1.46
C ALA A 797 -41.68 7.95 -2.74
N GLY A 798 -40.67 7.09 -2.77
CA GLY A 798 -39.84 6.91 -3.97
C GLY A 798 -38.68 5.92 -3.85
N LEU A 799 -38.12 5.75 -2.65
CA LEU A 799 -36.93 4.91 -2.47
C LEU A 799 -37.22 3.43 -2.80
N LYS A 800 -38.44 2.94 -2.53
CA LYS A 800 -38.86 1.60 -2.92
C LYS A 800 -38.72 1.36 -4.43
N GLN A 801 -39.22 2.28 -5.25
CA GLN A 801 -39.18 2.16 -6.72
C GLN A 801 -37.74 2.14 -7.23
N VAL A 802 -36.87 2.97 -6.65
CA VAL A 802 -35.43 2.99 -6.96
C VAL A 802 -34.80 1.64 -6.65
N VAL A 803 -35.01 1.12 -5.44
CA VAL A 803 -34.41 -0.15 -5.00
C VAL A 803 -34.92 -1.30 -5.85
N GLU A 804 -36.23 -1.38 -6.12
CA GLU A 804 -36.80 -2.39 -7.01
C GLU A 804 -36.25 -2.31 -8.43
N SER A 805 -36.07 -1.10 -8.97
CA SER A 805 -35.52 -0.88 -10.31
C SER A 805 -34.06 -1.37 -10.39
N GLN A 806 -33.23 -1.02 -9.41
CA GLN A 806 -31.83 -1.46 -9.36
C GLN A 806 -31.72 -2.97 -9.16
N LEU A 807 -32.54 -3.57 -8.29
CA LEU A 807 -32.61 -5.02 -8.11
C LEU A 807 -33.04 -5.72 -9.40
N ARG A 808 -34.07 -5.23 -10.11
CA ARG A 808 -34.44 -5.78 -11.44
C ARG A 808 -33.29 -5.66 -12.43
N GLY A 809 -32.58 -4.52 -12.43
CA GLY A 809 -31.40 -4.30 -13.26
C GLY A 809 -30.27 -5.29 -12.98
N LEU A 810 -30.03 -5.66 -11.72
CA LEU A 810 -29.05 -6.69 -11.35
C LEU A 810 -29.51 -8.10 -11.72
N ARG A 811 -30.80 -8.41 -11.52
CA ARG A 811 -31.40 -9.71 -11.86
C ARG A 811 -31.39 -9.98 -13.37
N ASP A 812 -31.74 -8.98 -14.17
CA ASP A 812 -32.02 -9.12 -15.61
C ASP A 812 -30.77 -8.90 -16.49
N ARG A 813 -29.62 -8.55 -15.90
CA ARG A 813 -28.37 -8.36 -16.65
C ARG A 813 -27.86 -9.68 -17.23
N ASN A 814 -27.71 -9.73 -18.55
CA ASN A 814 -27.06 -10.83 -19.27
C ASN A 814 -25.54 -10.85 -18.98
N SER A 815 -25.02 -12.01 -18.57
CA SER A 815 -23.65 -12.26 -18.11
C SER A 815 -22.55 -12.22 -19.21
N VAL A 816 -22.67 -11.35 -20.23
CA VAL A 816 -21.83 -11.39 -21.44
C VAL A 816 -20.80 -10.25 -21.56
N ARG A 817 -20.73 -9.29 -20.62
CA ARG A 817 -19.66 -8.27 -20.61
C ARG A 817 -18.53 -8.60 -19.62
N VAL A 818 -17.82 -9.70 -19.89
CA VAL A 818 -16.45 -9.88 -19.38
C VAL A 818 -15.50 -9.75 -20.56
N GLY A 819 -15.22 -8.50 -20.91
CA GLY A 819 -14.10 -8.14 -21.78
C GLY A 819 -13.36 -7.03 -21.06
N LEU A 820 -12.15 -7.33 -20.60
CA LEU A 820 -11.19 -6.38 -20.05
C LEU A 820 -11.20 -5.08 -20.89
N ARG A 821 -11.52 -3.97 -20.25
CA ARG A 821 -11.23 -2.61 -20.70
C ARG A 821 -10.64 -1.84 -19.55
#